data_AF-A0A3R7TJQ3-F1
#
_entry.id   AF-A0A3R7TJQ3-F1
#
_cell.length_a   1.000
_cell.length_b   1.000
_cell.length_c   1.000
_cell.angle_alpha   90.00
_cell.angle_beta   90.00
_cell.angle_gamma   90.00
#
_symmetry.space_group_name_H-M   'P 1'
#
loop_
_entity.id
_entity.type
_entity.pdbx_description
1 polymer ?
#
loop_
_entity_poly.entity_id
_entity_poly.type
_entity_poly.pdbx_seq_one_letter_code
_entity_poly.pdbx_strand_id
1 'polypeptide(L)'
;MKKGLLSLLAVALTVVGCQNYDDQFDELSDQITALSQTVQGLSTVADQITALQNTVNGLELTLGGDISNIKTAVEALQTSLADVATAADLGLISSTLADVQADVKELLAANAVINQDITINNVATLEYVESLISTDPDDPNVIVNGKITIEVDDTDFDDEHLGRILAVTNKFATGLKTVTISHTYSPTSVGPGPILTFDNLAFVDNDLSISGSTTLGDGDATNDKLRTVSGNLTIENISGGLDLSLLTSAFDITIPDDVSFLKMGAVNANTLSTAGETAGQLNLTKATIVDGGKSSVSSVVAPKATDIDITAAATLTVIAALADTIDIDGTTLAGDLSVTGTSSGTTVVKAVKVKSVGGTITTGNLAELHLTALTSVNTMSTGAKVMDLSALATQGASAPGGIIATKILNFNAPKLDVSQTVSIVAATDITIKDFSNAGADANSLIYALAAKNLTISALARTNSFTFSKAAFAFPALVNADVTGVAATSSPFITTQTNGVSITSAVLTDLTVGGTVDKVYAEKMAKLANLTTSGYIRNFTLGNAAVITSLSLGHDHIEGSDAALLHIFDAAKLTTVAPTSLDEVGTVSLTALPKMTSLDLSSMKTLPILGEYNITISVTGLTGSYAIGTLVSTTTPEFGDAIYSDDLMTLSPLMKLAAATTAVTYTFNGDIITNVSTTTYDNNGAANAVVSTNGTTTLGHILEGYSQYINTASNIATPVGEAAFVESTVGSPSTASVRAE
;
A
#
# COMPACT_ATOMS: atom_id res chain seq x y z
N MET A 1 113.34 136.97 -12.24
CA MET A 1 112.65 137.58 -13.39
C MET A 1 113.28 137.06 -14.68
N LYS A 2 112.46 136.67 -15.67
CA LYS A 2 112.59 136.97 -17.12
C LYS A 2 113.91 136.66 -17.87
N LYS A 3 113.78 135.93 -18.99
CA LYS A 3 114.51 136.10 -20.27
C LYS A 3 116.00 135.69 -20.23
N GLY A 4 116.43 134.58 -20.81
CA GLY A 4 115.79 133.86 -21.91
C GLY A 4 115.70 134.70 -23.18
N LEU A 5 115.38 134.02 -24.27
CA LEU A 5 114.67 134.53 -25.44
C LEU A 5 115.49 134.98 -26.65
N LEU A 6 116.75 135.35 -26.55
CA LEU A 6 117.50 135.65 -27.76
C LEU A 6 118.05 134.41 -28.43
N SER A 7 117.15 133.90 -29.24
CA SER A 7 117.50 133.74 -30.63
C SER A 7 118.38 132.51 -30.82
N LEU A 8 117.79 131.32 -30.79
CA LEU A 8 116.38 130.98 -31.05
C LEU A 8 115.89 131.32 -32.48
N LEU A 9 116.55 132.21 -33.24
CA LEU A 9 116.12 132.56 -34.60
C LEU A 9 116.84 131.76 -35.68
N ALA A 10 118.15 131.51 -35.52
CA ALA A 10 118.90 130.68 -36.46
C ALA A 10 118.47 129.21 -36.45
N VAL A 11 117.75 128.82 -35.39
CA VAL A 11 117.09 127.52 -35.27
C VAL A 11 115.91 127.41 -36.23
N ALA A 12 115.30 128.50 -36.72
CA ALA A 12 113.97 128.45 -37.34
C ALA A 12 113.89 127.97 -38.81
N LEU A 13 114.98 127.94 -39.61
CA LEU A 13 114.87 127.69 -41.07
C LEU A 13 115.29 126.28 -41.52
N THR A 14 116.36 125.72 -40.95
CA THR A 14 116.64 124.28 -41.08
C THR A 14 115.55 123.43 -40.40
N VAL A 15 114.73 124.07 -39.57
CA VAL A 15 113.52 123.52 -38.94
C VAL A 15 112.42 123.19 -39.94
N VAL A 16 112.33 123.77 -41.13
CA VAL A 16 111.17 123.52 -42.02
C VAL A 16 111.38 122.33 -42.98
N GLY A 17 112.58 122.18 -43.55
CA GLY A 17 112.90 121.10 -44.50
C GLY A 17 113.13 119.74 -43.84
N CYS A 18 113.57 119.73 -42.58
CA CYS A 18 113.52 118.53 -41.77
C CYS A 18 112.08 118.22 -41.34
N GLN A 19 111.25 119.22 -41.02
CA GLN A 19 109.91 118.96 -40.48
C GLN A 19 109.02 118.12 -41.39
N ASN A 20 108.96 118.33 -42.71
CA ASN A 20 108.09 117.52 -43.57
C ASN A 20 108.55 116.06 -43.77
N TYR A 21 109.86 115.79 -43.65
CA TYR A 21 110.38 114.41 -43.67
C TYR A 21 110.23 113.73 -42.30
N ASP A 22 110.38 114.50 -41.22
CA ASP A 22 110.15 114.06 -39.84
C ASP A 22 108.68 113.69 -39.65
N ASP A 23 107.75 114.54 -40.08
CA ASP A 23 106.30 114.33 -39.94
C ASP A 23 105.82 113.06 -40.69
N GLN A 24 106.32 112.79 -41.91
CA GLN A 24 106.00 111.55 -42.64
C GLN A 24 106.65 110.30 -42.03
N PHE A 25 107.85 110.46 -41.47
CA PHE A 25 108.54 109.37 -40.79
C PHE A 25 107.85 109.03 -39.46
N ASP A 26 107.36 110.02 -38.72
CA ASP A 26 106.56 109.86 -37.52
C ASP A 26 105.21 109.21 -37.84
N GLU A 27 104.50 109.66 -38.88
CA GLU A 27 103.23 109.02 -39.27
C GLU A 27 103.42 107.58 -39.74
N LEU A 28 104.51 107.28 -40.47
CA LEU A 28 104.87 105.91 -40.82
C LEU A 28 105.26 105.08 -39.59
N SER A 29 105.98 105.66 -38.63
CA SER A 29 106.36 105.03 -37.37
C SER A 29 105.12 104.72 -36.50
N ASP A 30 104.14 105.62 -36.48
CA ASP A 30 102.84 105.44 -35.84
C ASP A 30 102.02 104.34 -36.52
N GLN A 31 101.94 104.33 -37.85
CA GLN A 31 101.26 103.27 -38.60
C GLN A 31 101.94 101.90 -38.42
N ILE A 32 103.28 101.84 -38.40
CA ILE A 32 104.06 100.64 -38.10
C ILE A 32 103.79 100.17 -36.67
N THR A 33 103.70 101.09 -35.71
CA THR A 33 103.39 100.77 -34.31
C THR A 33 101.96 100.26 -34.18
N ALA A 34 100.98 100.88 -34.86
CA ALA A 34 99.59 100.45 -34.88
C ALA A 34 99.39 99.08 -35.57
N LEU A 35 100.10 98.84 -36.68
CA LEU A 35 100.10 97.53 -37.35
C LEU A 35 100.77 96.47 -36.47
N SER A 36 101.89 96.81 -35.81
CA SER A 36 102.54 95.94 -34.84
C SER A 36 101.63 95.59 -33.66
N GLN A 37 100.86 96.55 -33.14
CA GLN A 37 99.83 96.29 -32.12
C GLN A 37 98.71 95.38 -32.65
N THR A 38 98.26 95.60 -33.89
CA THR A 38 97.24 94.76 -34.54
C THR A 38 97.74 93.32 -34.74
N VAL A 39 99.00 93.16 -35.17
CA VAL A 39 99.64 91.85 -35.35
C VAL A 39 99.81 91.12 -34.02
N GLN A 40 100.20 91.82 -32.95
CA GLN A 40 100.25 91.26 -31.61
C GLN A 40 98.85 90.86 -31.11
N GLY A 41 97.83 91.67 -31.41
CA GLY A 41 96.43 91.32 -31.14
C GLY A 41 96.00 90.04 -31.86
N LEU A 42 96.40 89.85 -33.12
CA LEU A 42 96.10 88.64 -33.89
C LEU A 42 96.84 87.41 -33.36
N SER A 43 98.09 87.58 -32.91
CA SER A 43 98.84 86.54 -32.19
C SER A 43 98.12 86.12 -30.92
N THR A 44 97.59 87.08 -30.16
CA THR A 44 96.80 86.82 -28.95
C THR A 44 95.52 86.04 -29.28
N VAL A 45 94.84 86.38 -30.38
CA VAL A 45 93.65 85.64 -30.84
C VAL A 45 94.00 84.20 -31.24
N ALA A 46 95.15 83.97 -31.89
CA ALA A 46 95.59 82.61 -32.25
C ALA A 46 95.86 81.74 -31.01
N ASP A 47 96.48 82.32 -29.97
CA ASP A 47 96.68 81.65 -28.69
C ASP A 47 95.34 81.33 -28.01
N GLN A 48 94.39 82.26 -28.05
CA GLN A 48 93.03 82.04 -27.53
C GLN A 48 92.28 80.94 -28.28
N ILE A 49 92.39 80.86 -29.61
CA ILE A 49 91.79 79.78 -30.42
C ILE A 49 92.40 78.42 -30.06
N THR A 50 93.72 78.37 -29.88
CA THR A 50 94.42 77.15 -29.46
C THR A 50 93.97 76.70 -28.07
N ALA A 51 93.82 77.64 -27.13
CA ALA A 51 93.29 77.36 -25.80
C ALA A 51 91.84 76.85 -25.85
N LEU A 52 90.99 77.46 -26.68
CA LEU A 52 89.61 77.03 -26.88
C LEU A 52 89.53 75.64 -27.52
N GLN A 53 90.35 75.35 -28.54
CA GLN A 53 90.45 74.01 -29.13
C GLN A 53 90.85 72.97 -28.09
N ASN A 54 91.83 73.28 -27.24
CA ASN A 54 92.22 72.37 -26.15
C ASN A 54 91.08 72.16 -25.14
N THR A 55 90.31 73.21 -24.82
CA THR A 55 89.13 73.09 -23.96
C THR A 55 88.03 72.25 -24.62
N VAL A 56 87.76 72.46 -25.92
CA VAL A 56 86.77 71.69 -26.68
C VAL A 56 87.16 70.23 -26.78
N ASN A 57 88.42 69.92 -27.11
CA ASN A 57 88.93 68.54 -27.16
C ASN A 57 88.87 67.87 -25.77
N GLY A 58 89.18 68.61 -24.70
CA GLY A 58 89.04 68.11 -23.34
C GLY A 58 87.59 67.81 -22.95
N LEU A 59 86.66 68.66 -23.36
CA LEU A 59 85.22 68.44 -23.18
C LEU A 59 84.73 67.24 -23.99
N GLU A 60 85.16 67.08 -25.24
CA GLU A 60 84.79 65.95 -26.11
C GLU A 60 85.26 64.62 -25.52
N LEU A 61 86.51 64.55 -25.04
CA LEU A 61 87.05 63.36 -24.39
C LEU A 61 86.30 63.02 -23.10
N THR A 62 86.00 64.02 -22.26
CA THR A 62 85.30 63.83 -20.99
C THR A 62 83.86 63.38 -21.23
N LEU A 63 83.11 64.09 -22.08
CA LEU A 63 81.73 63.76 -22.42
C LEU A 63 81.62 62.40 -23.12
N GLY A 64 82.56 62.08 -24.02
CA GLY A 64 82.61 60.76 -24.67
C GLY A 64 82.83 59.63 -23.67
N GLY A 65 83.72 59.82 -22.70
CA GLY A 65 83.94 58.88 -21.59
C GLY A 65 82.70 58.73 -20.70
N ASP A 66 82.11 59.83 -20.26
CA ASP A 66 80.91 59.85 -19.40
C ASP A 66 79.71 59.19 -20.10
N ILE A 67 79.48 59.48 -21.38
CA ILE A 67 78.40 58.86 -22.18
C ILE A 67 78.62 57.35 -22.30
N SER A 68 79.86 56.90 -22.52
CA SER A 68 80.18 55.48 -22.58
C SER A 68 79.93 54.79 -21.23
N ASN A 69 80.30 55.43 -20.11
CA ASN A 69 80.06 54.91 -18.77
C ASN A 69 78.56 54.85 -18.44
N ILE A 70 77.81 55.89 -18.78
CA ILE A 70 76.35 55.92 -18.62
C ILE A 70 75.69 54.81 -19.45
N LYS A 71 76.13 54.61 -20.69
CA LYS A 71 75.62 53.53 -21.54
C LYS A 71 75.84 52.16 -20.91
N THR A 72 77.05 51.87 -20.44
CA THR A 72 77.35 50.62 -19.73
C THR A 72 76.51 50.45 -18.47
N ALA A 73 76.33 51.53 -17.68
CA ALA A 73 75.49 51.48 -16.48
C ALA A 73 74.02 51.23 -16.83
N VAL A 74 73.51 51.84 -17.91
CA VAL A 74 72.14 51.62 -18.40
C VAL A 74 71.95 50.18 -18.89
N GLU A 75 72.90 49.63 -19.65
CA GLU A 75 72.85 48.23 -20.11
C GLU A 75 72.90 47.24 -18.92
N ALA A 76 73.71 47.53 -17.90
CA ALA A 76 73.75 46.75 -16.68
C ALA A 76 72.42 46.84 -15.90
N LEU A 77 71.83 48.04 -15.77
CA LEU A 77 70.52 48.23 -15.15
C LEU A 77 69.41 47.52 -15.92
N GLN A 78 69.43 47.54 -17.26
CA GLN A 78 68.49 46.82 -18.11
C GLN A 78 68.60 45.30 -17.91
N THR A 79 69.83 44.78 -17.80
CA THR A 79 70.08 43.37 -17.51
C THR A 79 69.58 42.99 -16.13
N SER A 80 69.91 43.77 -15.09
CA SER A 80 69.42 43.52 -13.73
C SER A 80 67.90 43.63 -13.61
N LEU A 81 67.26 44.49 -14.39
CA LEU A 81 65.80 44.63 -14.42
C LEU A 81 65.10 43.42 -15.06
N ALA A 82 65.77 42.68 -15.96
CA ALA A 82 65.22 41.49 -16.59
C ALA A 82 65.10 40.30 -15.61
N ASP A 83 65.92 40.27 -14.56
CA ASP A 83 65.91 39.23 -13.51
C ASP A 83 64.99 39.60 -12.33
N VAL A 84 64.36 40.78 -12.34
CA VAL A 84 63.38 41.17 -11.30
C VAL A 84 62.07 40.44 -11.54
N ALA A 85 61.50 39.88 -10.47
CA ALA A 85 60.21 39.19 -10.50
C ALA A 85 59.14 40.00 -11.22
N THR A 86 58.48 39.37 -12.18
CA THR A 86 57.45 39.98 -13.01
C THR A 86 56.11 40.01 -12.28
N ALA A 87 55.15 40.76 -12.83
CA ALA A 87 53.77 40.70 -12.36
C ALA A 87 53.17 39.28 -12.44
N ALA A 88 53.67 38.43 -13.36
CA ALA A 88 53.27 37.03 -13.46
C ALA A 88 53.80 36.19 -12.28
N ASP A 89 55.04 36.43 -11.84
CA ASP A 89 55.63 35.74 -10.69
C ASP A 89 54.89 36.11 -9.39
N LEU A 90 54.53 37.39 -9.22
CA LEU A 90 53.67 37.83 -8.11
C LEU A 90 52.28 37.20 -8.17
N GLY A 91 51.70 37.06 -9.37
CA GLY A 91 50.43 36.37 -9.58
C GLY A 91 50.48 34.90 -9.19
N LEU A 92 51.58 34.20 -9.53
CA LEU A 92 51.79 32.81 -9.16
C LEU A 92 51.95 32.65 -7.64
N ILE A 93 52.80 33.47 -7.01
CA ILE A 93 52.96 33.47 -5.55
C ILE A 93 51.63 33.72 -4.85
N SER A 94 50.83 34.67 -5.33
CA SER A 94 49.50 34.95 -4.78
C SER A 94 48.56 33.75 -4.92
N SER A 95 48.59 33.04 -6.05
CA SER A 95 47.77 31.83 -6.24
C SER A 95 48.21 30.72 -5.30
N THR A 96 49.51 30.45 -5.21
CA THR A 96 50.04 29.42 -4.30
C THR A 96 49.74 29.75 -2.84
N LEU A 97 49.80 31.02 -2.44
CA LEU A 97 49.44 31.42 -1.08
C LEU A 97 47.94 31.23 -0.83
N ALA A 98 47.08 31.46 -1.82
CA ALA A 98 45.66 31.18 -1.72
C ALA A 98 45.39 29.67 -1.56
N ASP A 99 46.10 28.83 -2.30
CA ASP A 99 46.01 27.36 -2.18
C ASP A 99 46.49 26.90 -0.80
N VAL A 100 47.66 27.38 -0.33
CA VAL A 100 48.16 27.08 1.02
C VAL A 100 47.20 27.58 2.10
N GLN A 101 46.58 28.75 1.90
CA GLN A 101 45.59 29.27 2.82
C GLN A 101 44.34 28.37 2.87
N ALA A 102 43.92 27.81 1.74
CA ALA A 102 42.83 26.84 1.69
C ALA A 102 43.21 25.52 2.40
N ASP A 103 44.40 24.98 2.14
CA ASP A 103 44.90 23.76 2.78
C ASP A 103 45.02 23.93 4.30
N VAL A 104 45.52 25.08 4.77
CA VAL A 104 45.60 25.38 6.21
C VAL A 104 44.21 25.47 6.82
N LYS A 105 43.23 26.07 6.14
CA LYS A 105 41.84 26.09 6.60
C LYS A 105 41.25 24.68 6.72
N GLU A 106 41.50 23.80 5.76
CA GLU A 106 41.07 22.40 5.82
C GLU A 106 41.69 21.66 7.01
N LEU A 107 43.00 21.81 7.23
CA LEU A 107 43.70 21.20 8.36
C LEU A 107 43.22 21.72 9.72
N LEU A 108 42.97 23.03 9.83
CA LEU A 108 42.41 23.62 11.05
C LEU A 108 41.00 23.10 11.31
N ALA A 109 40.17 22.97 10.27
CA ALA A 109 38.84 22.37 10.40
C ALA A 109 38.89 20.91 10.83
N ALA A 110 39.82 20.12 10.29
CA ALA A 110 40.02 18.73 10.70
C ALA A 110 40.52 18.59 12.14
N ASN A 111 41.23 19.60 12.67
CA ASN A 111 41.84 19.57 13.99
C ASN A 111 41.06 20.36 15.07
N ALA A 112 39.86 20.86 14.77
CA ALA A 112 38.99 21.57 15.71
C ALA A 112 38.35 20.63 16.76
N VAL A 113 39.18 19.84 17.46
CA VAL A 113 38.76 18.83 18.42
C VAL A 113 39.08 19.26 19.85
N ILE A 114 38.04 19.38 20.68
CA ILE A 114 38.16 19.66 22.11
C ILE A 114 38.22 18.34 22.88
N ASN A 115 39.34 18.03 23.54
CA ASN A 115 39.56 16.75 24.23
C ASN A 115 39.26 16.79 25.74
N GLN A 116 38.30 17.62 26.15
CA GLN A 116 37.89 17.79 27.54
C GLN A 116 36.39 18.09 27.61
N ASP A 117 35.83 17.99 28.81
CA ASP A 117 34.44 18.33 29.05
C ASP A 117 34.22 19.85 28.89
N ILE A 118 33.06 20.20 28.35
CA ILE A 118 32.56 21.57 28.22
C ILE A 118 31.41 21.74 29.19
N THR A 119 31.51 22.74 30.05
CA THR A 119 30.44 23.12 30.98
C THR A 119 30.23 24.62 30.86
N ILE A 120 28.98 25.03 30.66
CA ILE A 120 28.53 26.41 30.73
C ILE A 120 27.35 26.42 31.70
N ASN A 121 27.57 26.84 32.94
CA ASN A 121 26.51 26.96 33.96
C ASN A 121 26.61 28.24 34.80
N ASN A 122 27.59 29.09 34.51
CA ASN A 122 27.72 30.45 35.03
C ASN A 122 28.72 31.24 34.17
N VAL A 123 28.82 32.55 34.41
CA VAL A 123 29.70 33.45 33.66
C VAL A 123 31.16 33.00 33.62
N ALA A 124 31.73 32.49 34.72
CA ALA A 124 33.14 32.07 34.75
C ALA A 124 33.41 30.84 33.86
N THR A 125 32.45 29.91 33.81
CA THR A 125 32.54 28.74 32.92
C THR A 125 32.33 29.11 31.45
N LEU A 126 31.47 30.09 31.15
CA LEU A 126 31.33 30.65 29.80
C LEU A 126 32.65 31.29 29.33
N GLU A 127 33.27 32.15 30.14
CA GLU A 127 34.56 32.78 29.82
C GLU A 127 35.67 31.75 29.57
N TYR A 128 35.67 30.66 30.34
CA TYR A 128 36.59 29.56 30.11
C TYR A 128 36.33 28.89 28.76
N VAL A 129 35.08 28.59 28.42
CA VAL A 129 34.74 27.94 27.14
C VAL A 129 35.04 28.85 25.94
N GLU A 130 34.83 30.16 26.05
CA GLU A 130 35.22 31.15 25.02
C GLU A 130 36.74 31.18 24.78
N SER A 131 37.55 30.77 25.77
CA SER A 131 39.01 30.60 25.56
C SER A 131 39.39 29.33 24.78
N LEU A 132 38.45 28.37 24.67
CA LEU A 132 38.64 27.09 23.98
C LEU A 132 38.01 27.08 22.59
N ILE A 133 36.90 27.78 22.42
CA ILE A 133 36.07 27.78 21.22
C ILE A 133 36.01 29.22 20.70
N SER A 134 36.65 29.46 19.56
CA SER A 134 36.52 30.73 18.86
C SER A 134 35.15 30.82 18.17
N THR A 135 34.54 32.00 18.23
CA THR A 135 33.20 32.27 17.70
C THR A 135 33.21 33.06 16.38
N ASP A 136 34.40 33.32 15.80
CA ASP A 136 34.51 33.98 14.50
C ASP A 136 33.78 33.18 13.40
N PRO A 137 32.98 33.81 12.52
CA PRO A 137 32.27 33.10 11.45
C PRO A 137 33.15 32.24 10.54
N ASP A 138 34.41 32.64 10.33
CA ASP A 138 35.36 31.92 9.45
C ASP A 138 36.09 30.78 10.17
N ASP A 139 35.99 30.69 11.50
CA ASP A 139 36.61 29.62 12.27
C ASP A 139 35.82 28.30 12.19
N PRO A 140 36.51 27.15 12.25
CA PRO A 140 35.86 25.85 12.12
C PRO A 140 34.90 25.55 13.27
N ASN A 141 33.85 24.79 12.96
CA ASN A 141 32.99 24.19 13.98
C ASN A 141 33.76 23.09 14.73
N VAL A 142 33.40 22.86 15.99
CA VAL A 142 34.17 22.01 16.91
C VAL A 142 33.55 20.62 17.10
N ILE A 143 34.43 19.64 17.29
CA ILE A 143 34.11 18.29 17.75
C ILE A 143 34.51 18.19 19.21
N VAL A 144 33.59 17.80 20.10
CA VAL A 144 33.88 17.69 21.54
C VAL A 144 34.01 16.22 21.93
N ASN A 145 35.22 15.81 22.32
CA ASN A 145 35.57 14.51 22.90
C ASN A 145 35.46 14.53 24.45
N GLY A 146 34.39 15.16 24.92
CA GLY A 146 34.05 15.40 26.31
C GLY A 146 32.54 15.48 26.45
N LYS A 147 32.05 15.48 27.69
CA LYS A 147 30.65 15.80 27.96
C LYS A 147 30.41 17.28 27.64
N ILE A 148 29.23 17.60 27.10
CA ILE A 148 28.79 18.97 26.92
C ILE A 148 27.63 19.19 27.88
N THR A 149 27.76 20.17 28.78
CA THR A 149 26.71 20.56 29.73
C THR A 149 26.47 22.05 29.59
N ILE A 150 25.29 22.44 29.12
CA ILE A 150 24.85 23.82 28.99
C ILE A 150 23.63 24.01 29.90
N GLU A 151 23.77 24.81 30.94
CA GLU A 151 22.74 25.13 31.92
C GLU A 151 22.60 26.65 31.96
N VAL A 152 21.46 27.18 31.49
CA VAL A 152 21.23 28.63 31.39
C VAL A 152 19.95 28.96 32.15
N ASP A 153 20.11 29.72 33.23
CA ASP A 153 19.02 30.16 34.11
C ASP A 153 19.19 31.61 34.58
N ASP A 154 18.15 32.15 35.23
CA ASP A 154 18.12 33.56 35.70
C ASP A 154 19.03 33.82 36.92
N THR A 155 19.57 32.78 37.55
CA THR A 155 20.47 32.90 38.72
C THR A 155 21.90 33.18 38.28
N ASP A 156 22.32 32.49 37.22
CA ASP A 156 23.71 32.45 36.78
C ASP A 156 24.00 33.31 35.55
N PHE A 157 22.98 33.75 34.81
CA PHE A 157 23.11 34.56 33.60
C PHE A 157 22.12 35.74 33.51
N ASP A 158 22.44 36.70 32.65
CA ASP A 158 21.60 37.84 32.28
C ASP A 158 21.54 38.02 30.74
N ASP A 159 20.81 39.04 30.29
CA ASP A 159 20.56 39.31 28.87
C ASP A 159 21.85 39.51 28.04
N GLU A 160 22.94 39.99 28.64
CA GLU A 160 24.22 40.24 27.94
C GLU A 160 24.96 38.93 27.64
N HIS A 161 24.77 37.90 28.45
CA HIS A 161 25.47 36.62 28.31
C HIS A 161 24.85 35.72 27.23
N LEU A 162 23.56 35.88 26.92
CA LEU A 162 22.87 34.97 26.02
C LEU A 162 23.42 35.02 24.60
N GLY A 163 23.75 36.20 24.07
CA GLY A 163 24.39 36.33 22.76
C GLY A 163 25.74 35.62 22.67
N ARG A 164 26.51 35.62 23.77
CA ARG A 164 27.79 34.93 23.89
C ARG A 164 27.61 33.41 23.93
N ILE A 165 26.65 32.93 24.72
CA ILE A 165 26.30 31.51 24.80
C ILE A 165 25.87 30.99 23.43
N LEU A 166 24.99 31.72 22.72
CA LEU A 166 24.53 31.36 21.37
C LEU A 166 25.70 31.26 20.37
N ALA A 167 26.64 32.20 20.44
CA ALA A 167 27.82 32.18 19.58
C ALA A 167 28.68 30.93 19.81
N VAL A 168 28.80 30.47 21.07
CA VAL A 168 29.52 29.23 21.41
C VAL A 168 28.71 27.99 21.03
N THR A 169 27.42 27.92 21.37
CA THR A 169 26.59 26.72 21.13
C THR A 169 26.44 26.42 19.64
N ASN A 170 26.39 27.46 18.80
CA ASN A 170 26.37 27.32 17.35
C ASN A 170 27.67 26.78 16.75
N LYS A 171 28.78 26.72 17.49
CA LYS A 171 30.02 26.09 17.01
C LYS A 171 30.06 24.59 17.23
N PHE A 172 29.20 24.00 18.06
CA PHE A 172 29.20 22.55 18.27
C PHE A 172 28.72 21.83 17.01
N ALA A 173 29.60 21.07 16.36
CA ALA A 173 29.23 20.20 15.24
C ALA A 173 28.90 18.78 15.69
N THR A 174 29.71 18.26 16.62
CA THR A 174 29.63 16.86 17.08
C THR A 174 29.94 16.76 18.57
N GLY A 175 29.09 16.06 19.32
CA GLY A 175 29.38 15.62 20.68
C GLY A 175 29.68 14.12 20.72
N LEU A 176 30.87 13.71 21.13
CA LEU A 176 31.24 12.28 21.19
C LEU A 176 30.86 11.60 22.52
N LYS A 177 30.30 12.35 23.46
CA LYS A 177 29.77 11.88 24.74
C LYS A 177 28.41 12.54 25.00
N THR A 178 27.86 12.34 26.19
CA THR A 178 26.57 12.91 26.59
C THR A 178 26.55 14.42 26.41
N VAL A 179 25.46 14.91 25.80
CA VAL A 179 25.15 16.33 25.66
C VAL A 179 23.90 16.63 26.49
N THR A 180 24.03 17.55 27.44
CA THR A 180 22.93 18.01 28.29
C THR A 180 22.73 19.50 28.06
N ILE A 181 21.50 19.88 27.70
CA ILE A 181 21.08 21.25 27.45
C ILE A 181 19.90 21.53 28.39
N SER A 182 20.01 22.58 29.19
CA SER A 182 18.96 23.07 30.08
C SER A 182 18.84 24.58 29.93
N HIS A 183 17.71 25.07 29.43
CA HIS A 183 17.43 26.49 29.24
C HIS A 183 16.13 26.89 29.92
N THR A 184 16.26 27.43 31.13
CA THR A 184 15.13 27.92 31.94
C THR A 184 15.13 29.44 32.08
N TYR A 185 16.15 30.12 31.55
CA TYR A 185 16.25 31.57 31.52
C TYR A 185 15.04 32.21 30.83
N SER A 186 14.34 33.10 31.53
CA SER A 186 13.11 33.73 31.06
C SER A 186 13.08 35.21 31.46
N PRO A 187 13.80 36.09 30.73
CA PRO A 187 13.96 37.48 31.10
C PRO A 187 12.62 38.21 31.13
N THR A 188 12.33 38.84 32.27
CA THR A 188 11.10 39.62 32.49
C THR A 188 10.99 40.89 31.63
N SER A 189 12.07 41.27 30.93
CA SER A 189 12.23 42.56 30.24
C SER A 189 11.94 42.52 28.72
N VAL A 190 11.98 41.34 28.09
CA VAL A 190 12.06 41.20 26.61
C VAL A 190 11.21 40.04 26.09
N GLY A 191 9.87 40.12 26.25
CA GLY A 191 8.95 39.16 25.60
C GLY A 191 9.29 37.68 25.91
N PRO A 192 8.96 36.71 25.04
CA PRO A 192 9.58 35.40 25.14
C PRO A 192 11.08 35.58 24.92
N GLY A 193 11.89 35.30 25.95
CA GLY A 193 13.34 35.47 25.88
C GLY A 193 14.00 34.68 24.74
N PRO A 194 15.26 35.00 24.37
CA PRO A 194 15.92 34.34 23.25
C PRO A 194 16.07 32.83 23.49
N ILE A 195 15.90 32.06 22.42
CA ILE A 195 15.94 30.59 22.40
C ILE A 195 17.39 30.13 22.17
N LEU A 196 17.86 29.08 22.86
CA LEU A 196 19.18 28.52 22.58
C LEU A 196 19.24 27.87 21.19
N THR A 197 20.29 28.18 20.43
CA THR A 197 20.52 27.68 19.07
C THR A 197 21.70 26.72 19.02
N PHE A 198 21.61 25.72 18.15
CA PHE A 198 22.63 24.71 17.90
C PHE A 198 22.75 24.46 16.40
N ASP A 199 22.94 25.54 15.63
CA ASP A 199 22.80 25.57 14.17
C ASP A 199 23.70 24.59 13.41
N ASN A 200 24.76 24.09 14.06
CA ASN A 200 25.72 23.16 13.47
C ASN A 200 25.73 21.77 14.10
N LEU A 201 24.97 21.52 15.17
CA LEU A 201 25.00 20.23 15.86
C LEU A 201 24.33 19.17 14.99
N ALA A 202 25.14 18.30 14.39
CA ALA A 202 24.67 17.30 13.44
C ALA A 202 24.65 15.89 14.01
N PHE A 203 25.53 15.60 14.97
CA PHE A 203 25.74 14.26 15.51
C PHE A 203 26.06 14.27 17.01
N VAL A 204 25.41 13.36 17.76
CA VAL A 204 25.74 13.06 19.15
C VAL A 204 25.99 11.56 19.28
N ASP A 205 27.21 11.15 19.63
CA ASP A 205 27.60 9.73 19.74
C ASP A 205 27.27 9.11 21.12
N ASN A 206 26.23 9.62 21.77
CA ASN A 206 25.76 9.19 23.07
C ASN A 206 24.35 9.74 23.32
N ASP A 207 23.94 9.88 24.57
CA ASP A 207 22.67 10.50 24.95
C ASP A 207 22.68 12.03 24.71
N LEU A 208 21.55 12.55 24.22
CA LEU A 208 21.24 13.97 24.13
C LEU A 208 20.01 14.26 25.01
N SER A 209 20.18 15.10 26.02
CA SER A 209 19.09 15.58 26.87
C SER A 209 18.87 17.07 26.67
N ILE A 210 17.64 17.46 26.37
CA ILE A 210 17.21 18.83 26.14
C ILE A 210 16.07 19.14 27.11
N SER A 211 16.24 20.17 27.93
CA SER A 211 15.19 20.70 28.79
C SER A 211 15.03 22.20 28.55
N GLY A 212 13.82 22.63 28.21
CA GLY A 212 13.54 24.05 27.93
C GLY A 212 13.80 24.47 26.48
N SER A 213 13.56 25.74 26.19
CA SER A 213 13.40 26.20 24.79
C SER A 213 14.73 26.19 24.01
N THR A 214 14.76 25.42 22.92
CA THR A 214 15.87 25.41 21.95
C THR A 214 15.32 25.43 20.52
N THR A 215 16.15 25.72 19.53
CA THR A 215 15.77 25.55 18.12
C THR A 215 15.88 24.10 17.65
N LEU A 216 16.48 23.20 18.45
CA LEU A 216 16.59 21.79 18.08
C LEU A 216 15.19 21.16 18.04
N GLY A 217 14.79 20.73 16.84
CA GLY A 217 13.49 20.12 16.61
C GLY A 217 12.35 21.12 16.44
N ASP A 218 12.65 22.34 15.99
CA ASP A 218 11.64 23.33 15.60
C ASP A 218 11.13 23.14 14.15
N GLY A 219 11.84 22.32 13.36
CA GLY A 219 11.50 21.98 11.98
C GLY A 219 12.11 22.93 10.94
N ASP A 220 12.91 23.91 11.33
CA ASP A 220 13.61 24.82 10.42
C ASP A 220 14.91 24.17 9.91
N ALA A 221 14.86 23.66 8.68
CA ALA A 221 16.02 23.03 8.04
C ALA A 221 17.27 23.92 7.90
N THR A 222 17.17 25.24 8.13
CA THR A 222 18.33 26.14 8.12
C THR A 222 19.15 26.06 9.40
N ASN A 223 18.52 25.71 10.54
CA ASN A 223 19.14 25.59 11.86
C ASN A 223 19.15 24.14 12.40
N ASP A 224 18.20 23.30 11.99
CA ASP A 224 18.06 21.90 12.43
C ASP A 224 18.96 20.97 11.61
N LYS A 225 20.22 20.86 12.05
CA LYS A 225 21.21 19.97 11.43
C LYS A 225 21.35 18.61 12.11
N LEU A 226 20.71 18.39 13.27
CA LEU A 226 20.80 17.12 13.99
C LEU A 226 20.23 15.98 13.13
N ARG A 227 21.04 14.94 12.87
CA ARG A 227 20.64 13.77 12.08
C ARG A 227 20.69 12.48 12.89
N THR A 228 21.63 12.37 13.82
CA THR A 228 21.80 11.12 14.57
C THR A 228 22.16 11.41 16.02
N VAL A 229 21.47 10.69 16.91
CA VAL A 229 21.84 10.51 18.31
C VAL A 229 22.12 9.01 18.48
N SER A 230 23.34 8.61 18.81
CA SER A 230 23.66 7.17 18.95
C SER A 230 23.03 6.57 20.21
N GLY A 231 22.79 7.38 21.24
CA GLY A 231 22.12 7.01 22.47
C GLY A 231 20.67 7.51 22.52
N ASN A 232 20.18 7.77 23.74
CA ASN A 232 18.83 8.26 23.98
C ASN A 232 18.69 9.75 23.65
N LEU A 233 17.57 10.13 23.05
CA LEU A 233 17.14 11.52 22.93
C LEU A 233 16.03 11.79 23.94
N THR A 234 16.29 12.64 24.92
CA THR A 234 15.29 13.09 25.89
C THR A 234 15.02 14.56 25.69
N ILE A 235 13.76 14.92 25.45
CA ILE A 235 13.29 16.30 25.35
C ILE A 235 12.22 16.51 26.41
N GLU A 236 12.44 17.47 27.29
CA GLU A 236 11.55 17.81 28.41
C GLU A 236 11.30 19.32 28.46
N ASN A 237 10.21 19.73 29.10
CA ASN A 237 9.91 21.14 29.39
C ASN A 237 9.91 22.09 28.16
N ILE A 238 9.68 21.57 26.96
CA ILE A 238 9.39 22.36 25.75
C ILE A 238 7.88 22.44 25.57
N SER A 239 7.38 23.61 25.17
CA SER A 239 5.98 23.80 24.78
C SER A 239 5.90 24.28 23.34
N GLY A 240 4.80 23.95 22.65
CA GLY A 240 4.63 24.28 21.24
C GLY A 240 4.84 23.07 20.32
N GLY A 241 5.20 23.32 19.07
CA GLY A 241 5.39 22.27 18.09
C GLY A 241 6.72 21.53 18.28
N LEU A 242 6.73 20.21 18.07
CA LEU A 242 7.95 19.42 18.02
C LEU A 242 8.06 18.75 16.64
N ASP A 243 9.07 19.16 15.87
CA ASP A 243 9.36 18.62 14.54
C ASP A 243 10.79 18.08 14.49
N LEU A 244 10.92 16.77 14.60
CA LEU A 244 12.19 16.07 14.48
C LEU A 244 12.25 15.31 13.14
N SER A 245 11.49 15.74 12.12
CA SER A 245 11.41 15.02 10.84
C SER A 245 12.74 14.90 10.09
N LEU A 246 13.72 15.75 10.44
CA LEU A 246 15.08 15.70 9.90
C LEU A 246 15.99 14.71 10.65
N LEU A 247 15.64 14.28 11.85
CA LEU A 247 16.36 13.25 12.58
C LEU A 247 16.22 11.91 11.82
N THR A 248 17.29 11.14 11.77
CA THR A 248 17.32 9.82 11.11
C THR A 248 17.15 8.71 12.14
N SER A 249 17.86 8.79 13.26
CA SER A 249 17.80 7.77 14.31
C SER A 249 18.21 8.27 15.68
N ALA A 250 17.63 7.64 16.70
CA ALA A 250 18.03 7.66 18.10
C ALA A 250 17.90 6.23 18.67
N PHE A 251 18.47 5.94 19.85
CA PHE A 251 18.21 4.67 20.52
C PHE A 251 16.77 4.62 21.03
N ASP A 252 16.43 5.37 22.07
CA ASP A 252 15.05 5.65 22.49
C ASP A 252 14.80 7.17 22.44
N ILE A 253 13.54 7.57 22.23
CA ILE A 253 13.12 8.97 22.23
C ILE A 253 12.07 9.21 23.31
N THR A 254 12.34 10.19 24.17
CA THR A 254 11.40 10.73 25.16
C THR A 254 11.07 12.17 24.80
N ILE A 255 9.78 12.52 24.73
CA ILE A 255 9.28 13.86 24.35
C ILE A 255 8.39 14.46 25.45
N PRO A 256 8.16 15.78 25.50
CA PRO A 256 7.28 16.35 26.50
C PRO A 256 5.80 16.04 26.23
N ASP A 257 4.96 16.14 27.26
CA ASP A 257 3.50 15.94 27.19
C ASP A 257 2.75 17.16 26.61
N ASP A 258 3.37 18.35 26.72
CA ASP A 258 2.78 19.64 26.34
C ASP A 258 3.16 20.13 24.92
N VAL A 259 3.12 19.21 23.94
CA VAL A 259 3.33 19.57 22.52
C VAL A 259 2.02 19.85 21.79
N SER A 260 2.01 20.86 20.90
CA SER A 260 0.86 21.25 20.07
C SER A 260 0.75 20.43 18.77
N PHE A 261 1.86 19.85 18.33
CA PHE A 261 1.95 18.82 17.31
C PHE A 261 3.25 18.03 17.49
N LEU A 262 3.27 16.80 16.99
CA LEU A 262 4.47 15.97 16.90
C LEU A 262 4.69 15.55 15.44
N LYS A 263 5.90 15.75 14.93
CA LYS A 263 6.36 15.21 13.65
C LYS A 263 7.68 14.50 13.82
N MET A 264 7.72 13.23 13.41
CA MET A 264 8.91 12.39 13.47
C MET A 264 9.42 12.02 12.07
N GLY A 265 8.60 12.16 11.02
CA GLY A 265 8.98 11.83 9.66
C GLY A 265 9.46 10.39 9.54
N ALA A 266 10.72 10.21 9.14
CA ALA A 266 11.30 8.88 8.93
C ALA A 266 12.16 8.36 10.10
N VAL A 267 12.16 9.06 11.24
CA VAL A 267 12.96 8.72 12.42
C VAL A 267 12.75 7.27 12.83
N ASN A 268 13.86 6.58 13.07
CA ASN A 268 13.89 5.22 13.57
C ASN A 268 14.52 5.18 14.96
N ALA A 269 13.68 5.01 15.99
CA ALA A 269 14.10 4.69 17.35
C ALA A 269 13.46 3.38 17.82
N ASN A 270 14.04 2.75 18.83
CA ASN A 270 13.50 1.54 19.44
C ASN A 270 12.12 1.82 20.06
N THR A 271 12.00 2.86 20.88
CA THR A 271 10.72 3.34 21.41
C THR A 271 10.58 4.86 21.35
N LEU A 272 9.33 5.31 21.30
CA LEU A 272 8.95 6.71 21.41
C LEU A 272 7.94 6.88 22.56
N SER A 273 8.24 7.77 23.50
CA SER A 273 7.49 7.89 24.75
C SER A 273 7.33 9.34 25.19
N THR A 274 6.27 9.64 25.93
CA THR A 274 6.14 10.90 26.64
C THR A 274 6.92 10.85 27.96
N ALA A 275 7.50 11.97 28.38
CA ALA A 275 8.24 12.09 29.62
C ALA A 275 7.39 11.65 30.83
N GLY A 276 7.96 10.80 31.68
CA GLY A 276 7.26 10.22 32.83
C GLY A 276 6.37 9.01 32.53
N GLU A 277 6.14 8.68 31.26
CA GLU A 277 5.40 7.48 30.84
C GLU A 277 6.33 6.27 30.69
N THR A 278 5.75 5.07 30.55
CA THR A 278 6.52 3.86 30.21
C THR A 278 6.98 3.90 28.75
N ALA A 279 8.10 3.25 28.44
CA ALA A 279 8.61 3.13 27.07
C ALA A 279 7.52 2.73 26.06
N GLY A 280 7.38 3.51 24.98
CA GLY A 280 6.38 3.32 23.94
C GLY A 280 5.00 3.91 24.25
N GLN A 281 4.79 4.65 25.34
CA GLN A 281 3.50 5.26 25.66
C GLN A 281 3.53 6.77 25.40
N LEU A 282 2.58 7.24 24.58
CA LEU A 282 2.41 8.64 24.21
C LEU A 282 1.15 9.22 24.87
N ASN A 283 1.33 10.30 25.62
CA ASN A 283 0.27 11.05 26.26
C ASN A 283 0.33 12.52 25.80
N LEU A 284 -0.29 12.80 24.66
CA LEU A 284 -0.15 14.06 23.91
C LEU A 284 -1.49 14.80 23.91
N THR A 285 -1.91 15.27 25.08
CA THR A 285 -3.29 15.76 25.28
C THR A 285 -3.65 17.01 24.47
N LYS A 286 -2.66 17.78 24.02
CA LYS A 286 -2.84 19.02 23.23
C LYS A 286 -2.46 18.87 21.75
N ALA A 287 -1.83 17.77 21.36
CA ALA A 287 -1.35 17.60 20.00
C ALA A 287 -2.51 17.52 19.00
N THR A 288 -2.41 18.30 17.92
CA THR A 288 -3.40 18.35 16.83
C THR A 288 -3.06 17.41 15.67
N ILE A 289 -1.79 17.01 15.58
CA ILE A 289 -1.22 16.04 14.65
C ILE A 289 -0.21 15.21 15.45
N VAL A 290 -0.20 13.91 15.24
CA VAL A 290 0.77 12.99 15.85
C VAL A 290 1.37 12.11 14.75
N ASP A 291 2.62 12.37 14.38
CA ASP A 291 3.41 11.48 13.56
C ASP A 291 4.55 10.91 14.41
N GLY A 292 4.48 9.61 14.70
CA GLY A 292 5.43 8.83 15.48
C GLY A 292 6.59 8.24 14.68
N GLY A 293 6.61 8.42 13.35
CA GLY A 293 7.62 7.89 12.46
C GLY A 293 7.71 6.36 12.52
N LYS A 294 8.93 5.82 12.49
CA LYS A 294 9.20 4.37 12.55
C LYS A 294 9.42 3.86 13.97
N SER A 295 9.34 4.73 14.96
CA SER A 295 9.58 4.38 16.36
C SER A 295 8.43 3.55 16.92
N SER A 296 8.74 2.52 17.71
CA SER A 296 7.70 1.61 18.23
C SER A 296 6.85 2.32 19.29
N VAL A 297 5.53 2.30 19.10
CA VAL A 297 4.54 2.88 20.00
C VAL A 297 3.51 1.82 20.43
N SER A 298 3.30 1.74 21.74
CA SER A 298 2.37 0.82 22.41
C SER A 298 1.05 1.47 22.83
N SER A 299 1.05 2.78 23.10
CA SER A 299 -0.17 3.55 23.33
C SER A 299 -0.06 4.99 22.85
N VAL A 300 -1.18 5.56 22.40
CA VAL A 300 -1.32 6.97 22.06
C VAL A 300 -2.62 7.49 22.66
N VAL A 301 -2.51 8.50 23.50
CA VAL A 301 -3.64 9.30 24.00
C VAL A 301 -3.51 10.70 23.43
N ALA A 302 -4.26 10.99 22.36
CA ALA A 302 -4.20 12.25 21.63
C ALA A 302 -5.63 12.73 21.29
N PRO A 303 -6.43 13.18 22.28
CA PRO A 303 -7.84 13.51 22.11
C PRO A 303 -8.11 14.70 21.18
N LYS A 304 -7.08 15.49 20.85
CA LYS A 304 -7.15 16.65 19.95
C LYS A 304 -6.57 16.39 18.57
N ALA A 305 -5.95 15.23 18.35
CA ALA A 305 -5.36 14.90 17.07
C ALA A 305 -6.45 14.66 16.04
N THR A 306 -6.29 15.28 14.87
CA THR A 306 -7.11 15.04 13.68
C THR A 306 -6.50 13.95 12.80
N ASP A 307 -5.20 13.75 12.91
CA ASP A 307 -4.42 12.79 12.14
C ASP A 307 -3.36 12.13 13.03
N ILE A 308 -3.23 10.81 12.91
CA ILE A 308 -2.29 10.00 13.69
C ILE A 308 -1.61 8.99 12.78
N ASP A 309 -0.28 9.08 12.68
CA ASP A 309 0.58 8.13 11.99
C ASP A 309 1.52 7.49 13.01
N ILE A 310 1.48 6.18 13.18
CA ILE A 310 2.33 5.48 14.17
C ILE A 310 2.80 4.12 13.69
N THR A 311 3.98 3.72 14.17
CA THR A 311 4.46 2.35 14.07
C THR A 311 4.10 1.57 15.35
N ALA A 312 3.29 0.53 15.21
CA ALA A 312 2.80 -0.28 16.31
C ALA A 312 3.92 -1.14 16.93
N ALA A 313 4.00 -1.14 18.25
CA ALA A 313 4.72 -2.14 19.03
C ALA A 313 3.96 -3.49 19.04
N ALA A 314 4.35 -4.41 19.92
CA ALA A 314 3.69 -5.72 20.05
C ALA A 314 2.20 -5.61 20.43
N THR A 315 1.84 -4.58 21.17
CA THR A 315 0.46 -4.16 21.49
C THR A 315 0.29 -2.72 21.03
N LEU A 316 -0.93 -2.31 20.69
CA LEU A 316 -1.21 -0.91 20.41
C LEU A 316 -2.57 -0.50 20.97
N THR A 317 -2.64 0.61 21.70
CA THR A 317 -3.89 1.29 22.09
C THR A 317 -3.89 2.73 21.61
N VAL A 318 -4.88 3.12 20.80
CA VAL A 318 -5.05 4.49 20.30
C VAL A 318 -6.35 5.08 20.85
N ILE A 319 -6.26 6.24 21.50
CA ILE A 319 -7.39 7.04 21.99
C ILE A 319 -7.32 8.42 21.35
N ALA A 320 -8.16 8.64 20.34
CA ALA A 320 -8.12 9.80 19.47
C ALA A 320 -9.54 10.29 19.15
N ALA A 321 -10.14 11.01 20.11
CA ALA A 321 -11.55 11.37 20.09
C ALA A 321 -11.97 12.29 18.92
N LEU A 322 -11.02 12.93 18.25
CA LEU A 322 -11.25 13.85 17.12
C LEU A 322 -10.52 13.43 15.83
N ALA A 323 -9.94 12.23 15.78
CA ALA A 323 -9.18 11.80 14.61
C ALA A 323 -10.12 11.53 13.42
N ASP A 324 -9.80 12.16 12.29
CA ASP A 324 -10.35 11.82 10.99
C ASP A 324 -9.65 10.57 10.43
N THR A 325 -8.32 10.53 10.55
CA THR A 325 -7.46 9.42 10.08
C THR A 325 -6.54 8.90 11.17
N ILE A 326 -6.35 7.58 11.17
CA ILE A 326 -5.37 6.88 11.99
C ILE A 326 -4.69 5.84 11.10
N ASP A 327 -3.43 6.06 10.74
CA ASP A 327 -2.63 5.13 9.97
C ASP A 327 -1.65 4.40 10.90
N ILE A 328 -1.69 3.08 10.83
CA ILE A 328 -0.93 2.18 11.70
C ILE A 328 0.01 1.36 10.82
N ASP A 329 1.31 1.61 10.95
CA ASP A 329 2.33 0.74 10.40
C ASP A 329 2.63 -0.39 11.38
N GLY A 330 2.59 -1.62 10.90
CA GLY A 330 2.74 -2.81 11.74
C GLY A 330 2.49 -4.05 10.91
N THR A 331 3.26 -5.11 11.15
CA THR A 331 3.14 -6.37 10.39
C THR A 331 2.48 -7.46 11.21
N THR A 332 2.90 -7.63 12.46
CA THR A 332 2.36 -8.62 13.39
C THR A 332 2.29 -7.98 14.77
N LEU A 333 1.12 -8.02 15.39
CA LEU A 333 0.94 -7.62 16.79
C LEU A 333 0.79 -8.88 17.63
N ALA A 334 1.71 -9.11 18.56
CA ALA A 334 1.65 -10.28 19.43
C ALA A 334 0.52 -10.18 20.46
N GLY A 335 0.17 -8.96 20.88
CA GLY A 335 -0.93 -8.69 21.80
C GLY A 335 -2.07 -7.92 21.13
N ASP A 336 -2.71 -7.03 21.87
CA ASP A 336 -3.96 -6.37 21.47
C ASP A 336 -3.74 -5.21 20.49
N LEU A 337 -4.75 -4.96 19.66
CA LEU A 337 -4.92 -3.74 18.87
C LEU A 337 -6.22 -3.08 19.29
N SER A 338 -6.15 -1.96 19.99
CA SER A 338 -7.30 -1.20 20.48
C SER A 338 -7.34 0.19 19.84
N VAL A 339 -8.44 0.55 19.18
CA VAL A 339 -8.59 1.88 18.54
C VAL A 339 -9.92 2.52 18.91
N THR A 340 -9.85 3.65 19.58
CA THR A 340 -11.00 4.51 19.91
C THR A 340 -10.88 5.82 19.15
N GLY A 341 -11.64 5.95 18.06
CA GLY A 341 -11.76 7.18 17.29
C GLY A 341 -12.87 8.11 17.80
N THR A 342 -13.46 8.85 16.88
CA THR A 342 -14.59 9.76 17.14
C THR A 342 -15.84 9.05 17.65
N SER A 343 -16.56 9.68 18.58
CA SER A 343 -17.84 9.15 19.09
C SER A 343 -18.93 9.09 18.01
N SER A 344 -18.85 9.96 16.99
CA SER A 344 -19.68 9.98 15.79
C SER A 344 -19.42 8.79 14.84
N GLY A 345 -18.28 8.10 14.98
CA GLY A 345 -17.87 7.02 14.09
C GLY A 345 -17.58 7.49 12.67
N THR A 346 -16.87 8.62 12.54
CA THR A 346 -16.40 9.20 11.27
C THR A 346 -14.94 8.86 10.98
N THR A 347 -14.20 8.34 11.96
CA THR A 347 -12.77 8.02 11.85
C THR A 347 -12.51 6.86 10.87
N VAL A 348 -11.49 7.03 10.03
CA VAL A 348 -10.94 6.02 9.14
C VAL A 348 -9.64 5.48 9.72
N VAL A 349 -9.55 4.16 9.91
CA VAL A 349 -8.35 3.51 10.42
C VAL A 349 -7.73 2.67 9.31
N LYS A 350 -6.45 2.91 9.00
CA LYS A 350 -5.68 2.10 8.03
C LYS A 350 -4.61 1.29 8.75
N ALA A 351 -4.84 -0.02 8.86
CA ALA A 351 -3.87 -0.99 9.37
C ALA A 351 -3.52 -2.01 8.26
N VAL A 352 -3.27 -1.49 7.06
CA VAL A 352 -3.23 -2.25 5.80
C VAL A 352 -2.11 -3.29 5.71
N LYS A 353 -1.05 -3.15 6.51
CA LYS A 353 0.09 -4.08 6.56
C LYS A 353 -0.03 -5.13 7.68
N VAL A 354 -0.98 -4.98 8.60
CA VAL A 354 -1.16 -5.91 9.73
C VAL A 354 -1.65 -7.25 9.21
N LYS A 355 -0.83 -8.29 9.36
CA LYS A 355 -1.09 -9.67 8.91
C LYS A 355 -1.72 -10.53 9.99
N SER A 356 -1.38 -10.28 11.25
CA SER A 356 -1.92 -11.01 12.39
C SER A 356 -1.96 -10.20 13.67
N VAL A 357 -2.97 -10.48 14.48
CA VAL A 357 -3.12 -9.96 15.85
C VAL A 357 -3.34 -11.14 16.78
N GLY A 358 -2.37 -11.38 17.66
CA GLY A 358 -2.37 -12.47 18.64
C GLY A 358 -3.24 -12.19 19.87
N GLY A 359 -3.52 -10.92 20.16
CA GLY A 359 -4.51 -10.51 21.15
C GLY A 359 -5.88 -10.27 20.54
N THR A 360 -6.56 -9.25 21.04
CA THR A 360 -7.87 -8.81 20.59
C THR A 360 -7.76 -7.55 19.74
N ILE A 361 -8.41 -7.55 18.57
CA ILE A 361 -8.74 -6.31 17.86
C ILE A 361 -9.99 -5.73 18.50
N THR A 362 -9.89 -4.59 19.18
CA THR A 362 -11.02 -3.85 19.73
C THR A 362 -11.11 -2.49 19.08
N THR A 363 -12.29 -2.14 18.56
CA THR A 363 -12.51 -0.78 18.06
C THR A 363 -13.83 -0.20 18.55
N GLY A 364 -13.85 1.11 18.75
CA GLY A 364 -15.08 1.86 18.97
C GLY A 364 -15.95 1.93 17.70
N ASN A 365 -16.74 2.99 17.59
CA ASN A 365 -17.44 3.30 16.34
C ASN A 365 -16.43 3.86 15.34
N LEU A 366 -16.35 3.28 14.14
CA LEU A 366 -15.49 3.77 13.05
C LEU A 366 -16.30 3.90 11.77
N ALA A 367 -15.90 4.81 10.89
CA ALA A 367 -16.41 4.84 9.52
C ALA A 367 -15.86 3.61 8.78
N GLU A 368 -14.54 3.45 8.81
CA GLU A 368 -13.83 2.41 8.07
C GLU A 368 -12.67 1.83 8.89
N LEU A 369 -12.45 0.53 8.74
CA LEU A 369 -11.30 -0.19 9.29
C LEU A 369 -10.67 -1.06 8.20
N HIS A 370 -9.53 -0.62 7.66
CA HIS A 370 -8.84 -1.30 6.57
C HIS A 370 -7.81 -2.29 7.10
N LEU A 371 -8.10 -3.58 6.93
CA LEU A 371 -7.28 -4.72 7.39
C LEU A 371 -6.93 -5.64 6.20
N THR A 372 -6.58 -5.05 5.06
CA THR A 372 -6.37 -5.72 3.76
C THR A 372 -5.39 -6.88 3.79
N ALA A 373 -4.38 -6.86 4.67
CA ALA A 373 -3.39 -7.93 4.80
C ALA A 373 -3.68 -8.92 5.94
N LEU A 374 -4.72 -8.70 6.74
CA LEU A 374 -5.02 -9.50 7.92
C LEU A 374 -5.40 -10.92 7.51
N THR A 375 -4.52 -11.87 7.78
CA THR A 375 -4.73 -13.30 7.48
C THR A 375 -5.30 -14.08 8.67
N SER A 376 -5.03 -13.63 9.90
CA SER A 376 -5.46 -14.33 11.11
C SER A 376 -5.74 -13.37 12.27
N VAL A 377 -6.77 -13.64 13.05
CA VAL A 377 -7.08 -12.90 14.29
C VAL A 377 -7.50 -13.85 15.39
N ASN A 378 -7.08 -13.61 16.64
CA ASN A 378 -7.59 -14.39 17.77
C ASN A 378 -9.02 -13.96 18.12
N THR A 379 -9.20 -12.70 18.52
CA THR A 379 -10.53 -12.12 18.82
C THR A 379 -10.67 -10.77 18.14
N MET A 380 -11.87 -10.45 17.66
CA MET A 380 -12.21 -9.16 17.09
C MET A 380 -13.54 -8.67 17.66
N SER A 381 -13.59 -7.43 18.12
CA SER A 381 -14.79 -6.70 18.52
C SER A 381 -14.75 -5.32 17.90
N THR A 382 -15.70 -5.01 17.01
CA THR A 382 -15.66 -3.80 16.20
C THR A 382 -17.03 -3.15 15.99
N GLY A 383 -17.01 -1.82 16.01
CA GLY A 383 -18.11 -0.94 15.61
C GLY A 383 -17.87 -0.25 14.27
N ALA A 384 -16.96 -0.74 13.42
CA ALA A 384 -16.72 -0.19 12.08
C ALA A 384 -17.89 -0.48 11.13
N LYS A 385 -18.24 0.48 10.26
CA LYS A 385 -19.30 0.33 9.25
C LYS A 385 -18.81 -0.35 7.97
N VAL A 386 -17.59 -0.04 7.57
CA VAL A 386 -16.91 -0.62 6.41
C VAL A 386 -15.62 -1.28 6.87
N MET A 387 -15.35 -2.48 6.38
CA MET A 387 -14.12 -3.21 6.67
C MET A 387 -13.63 -3.93 5.41
N ASP A 388 -12.31 -3.99 5.23
CA ASP A 388 -11.69 -4.91 4.28
C ASP A 388 -11.15 -6.13 5.04
N LEU A 389 -11.82 -7.27 4.84
CA LEU A 389 -11.45 -8.57 5.40
C LEU A 389 -11.10 -9.59 4.29
N SER A 390 -10.71 -9.12 3.10
CA SER A 390 -10.49 -9.95 1.91
C SER A 390 -9.39 -11.00 2.08
N ALA A 391 -8.43 -10.75 2.97
CA ALA A 391 -7.34 -11.68 3.30
C ALA A 391 -7.62 -12.58 4.51
N LEU A 392 -8.65 -12.29 5.31
CA LEU A 392 -8.90 -12.97 6.58
C LEU A 392 -9.23 -14.44 6.32
N ALA A 393 -8.37 -15.33 6.82
CA ALA A 393 -8.44 -16.76 6.56
C ALA A 393 -8.76 -17.58 7.82
N THR A 394 -8.18 -17.23 8.97
CA THR A 394 -8.28 -18.05 10.18
C THR A 394 -8.63 -17.25 11.44
N GLN A 395 -9.27 -17.95 12.38
CA GLN A 395 -9.48 -17.48 13.74
C GLN A 395 -8.56 -18.25 14.70
N GLY A 396 -8.11 -17.57 15.75
CA GLY A 396 -7.30 -18.18 16.80
C GLY A 396 -8.05 -19.23 17.62
N ALA A 397 -7.31 -20.25 18.07
CA ALA A 397 -7.85 -21.33 18.90
C ALA A 397 -8.12 -20.94 20.36
N SER A 398 -7.64 -19.77 20.81
CA SER A 398 -7.79 -19.31 22.21
C SER A 398 -9.22 -18.92 22.51
N ALA A 399 -9.89 -19.60 23.45
CA ALA A 399 -11.26 -19.27 23.88
C ALA A 399 -11.30 -18.12 24.92
N PRO A 400 -12.31 -17.21 24.88
CA PRO A 400 -13.31 -17.07 23.83
C PRO A 400 -12.72 -16.32 22.63
N GLY A 401 -12.38 -17.05 21.58
CA GLY A 401 -11.97 -16.54 20.28
C GLY A 401 -13.23 -16.30 19.45
N GLY A 402 -13.26 -15.25 18.65
CA GLY A 402 -14.44 -14.94 17.84
C GLY A 402 -14.42 -13.55 17.24
N ILE A 403 -15.35 -13.30 16.32
CA ILE A 403 -15.51 -12.03 15.63
C ILE A 403 -16.87 -11.45 16.01
N ILE A 404 -16.90 -10.23 16.53
CA ILE A 404 -18.10 -9.48 16.87
C ILE A 404 -18.06 -8.17 16.09
N ALA A 405 -18.89 -8.08 15.04
CA ALA A 405 -18.99 -6.90 14.19
C ALA A 405 -20.41 -6.33 14.24
N THR A 406 -20.61 -5.31 15.07
CA THR A 406 -21.96 -4.82 15.40
C THR A 406 -22.54 -3.86 14.37
N LYS A 407 -21.69 -3.19 13.57
CA LYS A 407 -22.10 -2.11 12.66
C LYS A 407 -21.68 -2.31 11.20
N ILE A 408 -20.92 -3.36 10.90
CA ILE A 408 -20.48 -3.64 9.53
C ILE A 408 -21.69 -3.84 8.62
N LEU A 409 -21.71 -3.16 7.47
CA LEU A 409 -22.84 -3.19 6.54
C LEU A 409 -22.76 -4.35 5.53
N ASN A 410 -21.55 -4.81 5.23
CA ASN A 410 -21.27 -5.96 4.38
C ASN A 410 -20.09 -6.75 4.97
N PHE A 411 -20.31 -8.02 5.31
CA PHE A 411 -19.25 -8.88 5.83
C PHE A 411 -18.69 -9.74 4.70
N ASN A 412 -17.61 -9.27 4.08
CA ASN A 412 -16.95 -9.95 2.97
C ASN A 412 -15.58 -10.49 3.40
N ALA A 413 -15.55 -11.76 3.83
CA ALA A 413 -14.33 -12.47 4.23
C ALA A 413 -14.20 -13.79 3.44
N PRO A 414 -13.99 -13.74 2.10
CA PRO A 414 -14.12 -14.89 1.21
C PRO A 414 -13.05 -15.98 1.42
N LYS A 415 -12.06 -15.75 2.28
CA LYS A 415 -11.04 -16.73 2.66
C LYS A 415 -11.26 -17.33 4.05
N LEU A 416 -12.22 -16.82 4.81
CA LEU A 416 -12.43 -17.16 6.21
C LEU A 416 -13.00 -18.57 6.34
N ASP A 417 -12.22 -19.45 6.95
CA ASP A 417 -12.68 -20.73 7.50
C ASP A 417 -13.19 -20.47 8.92
N VAL A 418 -14.51 -20.54 9.11
CA VAL A 418 -15.12 -20.21 10.39
C VAL A 418 -14.89 -21.34 11.39
N SER A 419 -13.99 -21.14 12.34
CA SER A 419 -13.63 -22.11 13.39
C SER A 419 -14.13 -21.71 14.78
N GLN A 420 -14.60 -20.47 14.95
CA GLN A 420 -15.10 -19.90 16.21
C GLN A 420 -16.40 -19.12 15.99
N THR A 421 -16.94 -18.50 17.04
CA THR A 421 -18.17 -17.70 16.92
C THR A 421 -17.96 -16.43 16.11
N VAL A 422 -18.87 -16.16 15.17
CA VAL A 422 -18.96 -14.92 14.39
C VAL A 422 -20.33 -14.29 14.63
N SER A 423 -20.37 -13.11 15.24
CA SER A 423 -21.58 -12.36 15.56
C SER A 423 -21.61 -11.06 14.77
N ILE A 424 -22.62 -10.91 13.92
CA ILE A 424 -22.78 -9.82 12.97
C ILE A 424 -24.20 -9.28 13.08
N VAL A 425 -24.34 -8.00 13.42
CA VAL A 425 -25.67 -7.43 13.71
C VAL A 425 -26.27 -6.72 12.50
N ALA A 426 -25.50 -5.87 11.82
CA ALA A 426 -26.02 -4.94 10.82
C ALA A 426 -25.89 -5.40 9.36
N ALA A 427 -25.00 -6.35 9.06
CA ALA A 427 -24.69 -6.71 7.67
C ALA A 427 -25.88 -7.40 7.00
N THR A 428 -26.19 -7.00 5.77
CA THR A 428 -27.20 -7.66 4.92
C THR A 428 -26.63 -8.79 4.08
N ASP A 429 -25.33 -8.73 3.83
CA ASP A 429 -24.60 -9.62 2.94
C ASP A 429 -23.41 -10.21 3.69
N ILE A 430 -23.30 -11.55 3.62
CA ILE A 430 -22.24 -12.32 4.26
C ILE A 430 -21.57 -13.21 3.20
N THR A 431 -20.26 -13.10 3.05
CA THR A 431 -19.45 -14.00 2.22
C THR A 431 -18.31 -14.59 3.06
N ILE A 432 -18.21 -15.92 3.05
CA ILE A 432 -17.19 -16.69 3.76
C ILE A 432 -16.70 -17.86 2.90
N LYS A 433 -15.55 -18.44 3.27
CA LYS A 433 -15.02 -19.61 2.57
C LYS A 433 -15.74 -20.89 2.98
N ASP A 434 -15.72 -21.18 4.28
CA ASP A 434 -16.18 -22.45 4.85
C ASP A 434 -16.83 -22.26 6.23
N PHE A 435 -17.85 -23.07 6.50
CA PHE A 435 -18.61 -23.06 7.76
C PHE A 435 -19.30 -24.39 7.99
N SER A 436 -19.14 -24.94 9.20
CA SER A 436 -19.84 -26.15 9.65
C SER A 436 -20.64 -25.86 10.91
N ASN A 437 -21.91 -26.22 10.93
CA ASN A 437 -22.76 -26.18 12.12
C ASN A 437 -23.55 -27.47 12.35
N ALA A 438 -23.04 -28.57 11.78
CA ALA A 438 -23.58 -29.90 11.96
C ALA A 438 -22.44 -30.91 12.13
N GLY A 439 -22.71 -32.01 12.84
CA GLY A 439 -21.74 -33.08 13.10
C GLY A 439 -20.85 -32.83 14.33
N ALA A 440 -19.72 -33.54 14.40
CA ALA A 440 -18.75 -33.46 15.51
C ALA A 440 -17.99 -32.13 15.57
N ASP A 441 -18.01 -31.36 14.48
CA ASP A 441 -17.31 -30.08 14.32
C ASP A 441 -18.23 -28.85 14.52
N ALA A 442 -19.38 -29.01 15.18
CA ALA A 442 -20.38 -27.97 15.44
C ALA A 442 -19.94 -26.85 16.41
N ASN A 443 -18.64 -26.64 16.59
CA ASN A 443 -18.08 -25.63 17.50
C ASN A 443 -18.12 -24.20 16.92
N SER A 444 -18.38 -24.07 15.62
CA SER A 444 -18.50 -22.79 14.92
C SER A 444 -19.96 -22.30 14.89
N LEU A 445 -20.19 -21.04 15.24
CA LEU A 445 -21.52 -20.43 15.22
C LEU A 445 -21.50 -19.09 14.50
N ILE A 446 -22.48 -18.86 13.61
CA ILE A 446 -22.69 -17.54 13.00
C ILE A 446 -24.04 -16.98 13.44
N TYR A 447 -23.99 -15.84 14.13
CA TYR A 447 -25.16 -15.04 14.51
C TYR A 447 -25.23 -13.82 13.60
N ALA A 448 -25.96 -13.91 12.49
CA ALA A 448 -26.14 -12.79 11.57
C ALA A 448 -27.59 -12.28 11.58
N LEU A 449 -27.87 -11.20 12.32
CA LEU A 449 -29.25 -10.77 12.61
C LEU A 449 -29.96 -10.15 11.39
N ALA A 450 -29.26 -9.31 10.62
CA ALA A 450 -29.81 -8.60 9.47
C ALA A 450 -29.49 -9.27 8.11
N ALA A 451 -28.73 -10.36 8.11
CA ALA A 451 -28.26 -11.00 6.89
C ALA A 451 -29.43 -11.57 6.07
N LYS A 452 -29.52 -11.12 4.82
CA LYS A 452 -30.47 -11.58 3.81
C LYS A 452 -29.82 -12.52 2.81
N ASN A 453 -28.54 -12.31 2.54
CA ASN A 453 -27.74 -13.05 1.57
C ASN A 453 -26.55 -13.72 2.28
N LEU A 454 -26.39 -15.02 2.08
CA LEU A 454 -25.24 -15.79 2.54
C LEU A 454 -24.56 -16.48 1.36
N THR A 455 -23.26 -16.30 1.23
CA THR A 455 -22.40 -17.02 0.28
C THR A 455 -21.34 -17.82 1.04
N ILE A 456 -21.29 -19.14 0.80
CA ILE A 456 -20.23 -20.04 1.23
C ILE A 456 -19.51 -20.50 -0.03
N SER A 457 -18.32 -19.97 -0.30
CA SER A 457 -17.67 -20.15 -1.60
C SER A 457 -16.93 -21.48 -1.77
N ALA A 458 -16.61 -22.16 -0.67
CA ALA A 458 -15.79 -23.39 -0.70
C ALA A 458 -16.06 -24.26 0.54
N LEU A 459 -17.30 -24.71 0.72
CA LEU A 459 -17.71 -25.63 1.78
C LEU A 459 -16.83 -26.89 1.74
N ALA A 460 -16.09 -27.13 2.82
CA ALA A 460 -15.13 -28.23 2.87
C ALA A 460 -15.84 -29.59 2.76
N ARG A 461 -15.15 -30.59 2.22
CA ARG A 461 -15.67 -31.94 1.92
C ARG A 461 -16.32 -32.70 3.09
N THR A 462 -16.00 -32.32 4.33
CA THR A 462 -16.57 -32.92 5.57
C THR A 462 -17.49 -31.97 6.31
N ASN A 463 -17.50 -30.69 5.96
CA ASN A 463 -18.25 -29.66 6.67
C ASN A 463 -19.66 -29.54 6.11
N SER A 464 -20.63 -29.28 6.96
CA SER A 464 -22.03 -29.24 6.56
C SER A 464 -22.70 -27.96 7.01
N PHE A 465 -23.40 -27.33 6.07
CA PHE A 465 -24.26 -26.18 6.33
C PHE A 465 -25.69 -26.65 6.58
N THR A 466 -26.17 -26.43 7.81
CA THR A 466 -27.54 -26.68 8.20
C THR A 466 -28.24 -25.38 8.55
N PHE A 467 -29.33 -25.06 7.86
CA PHE A 467 -30.17 -23.91 8.18
C PHE A 467 -31.59 -24.35 8.47
N SER A 468 -31.91 -24.50 9.75
CA SER A 468 -33.30 -24.47 10.21
C SER A 468 -33.57 -23.06 10.69
N LYS A 469 -34.66 -22.43 10.24
CA LYS A 469 -34.99 -21.06 10.65
C LYS A 469 -35.01 -20.94 12.19
N ALA A 470 -33.93 -20.42 12.75
CA ALA A 470 -33.77 -20.14 14.16
C ALA A 470 -33.94 -18.64 14.38
N ALA A 471 -34.44 -18.25 15.56
CA ALA A 471 -34.62 -16.82 15.88
C ALA A 471 -33.30 -16.04 15.94
N PHE A 472 -32.15 -16.72 16.08
CA PHE A 472 -30.85 -16.11 16.37
C PHE A 472 -29.77 -16.36 15.31
N ALA A 473 -29.78 -17.52 14.64
CA ALA A 473 -28.86 -17.85 13.56
C ALA A 473 -29.57 -17.58 12.22
N PHE A 474 -29.35 -16.38 11.66
CA PHE A 474 -29.90 -15.94 10.36
C PHE A 474 -31.44 -15.76 10.30
N PRO A 475 -32.07 -14.96 11.18
CA PRO A 475 -33.53 -14.80 11.19
C PRO A 475 -34.11 -14.13 9.93
N ALA A 476 -33.29 -13.37 9.19
CA ALA A 476 -33.69 -12.60 8.00
C ALA A 476 -33.25 -13.23 6.66
N LEU A 477 -32.62 -14.41 6.68
CA LEU A 477 -32.02 -15.03 5.50
C LEU A 477 -33.09 -15.45 4.48
N VAL A 478 -32.94 -14.93 3.27
CA VAL A 478 -33.82 -15.21 2.13
C VAL A 478 -33.07 -15.85 0.96
N ASN A 479 -31.76 -15.63 0.86
CA ASN A 479 -30.93 -16.12 -0.23
C ASN A 479 -29.70 -16.87 0.33
N ALA A 480 -29.45 -18.08 -0.14
CA ALA A 480 -28.27 -18.86 0.20
C ALA A 480 -27.58 -19.40 -1.06
N ASP A 481 -26.28 -19.17 -1.17
CA ASP A 481 -25.41 -19.69 -2.22
C ASP A 481 -24.27 -20.49 -1.58
N VAL A 482 -24.16 -21.78 -1.90
CA VAL A 482 -23.17 -22.69 -1.30
C VAL A 482 -22.47 -23.46 -2.39
N THR A 483 -21.14 -23.33 -2.47
CA THR A 483 -20.30 -24.11 -3.37
C THR A 483 -19.42 -25.08 -2.58
N GLY A 484 -19.57 -26.37 -2.82
CA GLY A 484 -18.77 -27.42 -2.17
C GLY A 484 -17.46 -27.72 -2.89
N VAL A 485 -16.46 -28.17 -2.14
CA VAL A 485 -15.15 -28.59 -2.66
C VAL A 485 -15.02 -30.11 -2.69
N ALA A 486 -14.45 -30.63 -3.77
CA ALA A 486 -14.18 -32.06 -3.94
C ALA A 486 -13.11 -32.60 -2.96
N ALA A 487 -13.28 -33.85 -2.53
CA ALA A 487 -12.33 -34.55 -1.69
C ALA A 487 -11.01 -34.85 -2.40
N THR A 488 -11.14 -35.32 -3.64
CA THR A 488 -10.09 -35.71 -4.57
C THR A 488 -10.60 -35.43 -5.99
N SER A 489 -9.85 -35.81 -7.01
CA SER A 489 -10.34 -35.82 -8.40
C SER A 489 -11.45 -36.86 -8.66
N SER A 490 -11.66 -37.81 -7.73
CA SER A 490 -12.66 -38.89 -7.81
C SER A 490 -13.24 -39.11 -6.40
N PRO A 491 -14.20 -38.27 -5.98
CA PRO A 491 -14.65 -38.21 -4.59
C PRO A 491 -15.38 -39.49 -4.21
N PHE A 492 -14.96 -40.14 -3.11
CA PHE A 492 -15.63 -41.33 -2.60
C PHE A 492 -16.57 -40.97 -1.45
N ILE A 493 -17.66 -41.72 -1.24
CA ILE A 493 -18.68 -41.45 -0.20
C ILE A 493 -18.11 -41.33 1.22
N THR A 494 -17.01 -42.02 1.53
CA THR A 494 -16.35 -41.95 2.85
C THR A 494 -15.49 -40.70 3.04
N THR A 495 -15.19 -39.99 1.95
CA THR A 495 -14.31 -38.80 1.92
C THR A 495 -15.06 -37.51 1.58
N GLN A 496 -16.24 -37.64 0.96
CA GLN A 496 -17.14 -36.56 0.62
C GLN A 496 -18.43 -36.74 1.43
N THR A 497 -18.54 -36.04 2.56
CA THR A 497 -19.66 -36.17 3.51
C THR A 497 -20.32 -34.83 3.82
N ASN A 498 -19.98 -33.79 3.07
CA ASN A 498 -20.55 -32.45 3.22
C ASN A 498 -22.01 -32.41 2.80
N GLY A 499 -22.80 -31.60 3.50
CA GLY A 499 -24.22 -31.46 3.22
C GLY A 499 -24.69 -30.01 3.30
N VAL A 500 -25.69 -29.70 2.48
CA VAL A 500 -26.50 -28.48 2.55
C VAL A 500 -27.90 -28.90 2.94
N SER A 501 -28.28 -28.67 4.20
CA SER A 501 -29.59 -29.06 4.76
C SER A 501 -30.37 -27.84 5.22
N ILE A 502 -31.42 -27.46 4.51
CA ILE A 502 -32.20 -26.26 4.74
C ILE A 502 -33.66 -26.61 5.03
N THR A 503 -34.17 -26.09 6.14
CA THR A 503 -35.58 -26.14 6.53
C THR A 503 -36.09 -24.71 6.77
N SER A 504 -36.71 -24.10 5.76
CA SER A 504 -37.09 -22.69 5.82
C SER A 504 -38.35 -22.34 5.02
N ALA A 505 -39.34 -21.76 5.70
CA ALA A 505 -40.54 -21.21 5.07
C ALA A 505 -40.35 -19.80 4.49
N VAL A 506 -39.14 -19.21 4.60
CA VAL A 506 -38.87 -17.82 4.17
C VAL A 506 -37.82 -17.69 3.08
N LEU A 507 -37.01 -18.72 2.82
CA LEU A 507 -36.01 -18.69 1.75
C LEU A 507 -36.69 -18.56 0.38
N THR A 508 -36.20 -17.65 -0.46
CA THR A 508 -36.69 -17.41 -1.83
C THR A 508 -35.77 -17.97 -2.89
N ASP A 509 -34.45 -17.96 -2.62
CA ASP A 509 -33.42 -18.36 -3.57
C ASP A 509 -32.41 -19.31 -2.91
N LEU A 510 -32.18 -20.45 -3.56
CA LEU A 510 -31.16 -21.42 -3.15
C LEU A 510 -30.29 -21.81 -4.35
N THR A 511 -28.99 -21.57 -4.25
CA THR A 511 -27.98 -22.07 -5.19
C THR A 511 -27.06 -23.03 -4.47
N VAL A 512 -26.87 -24.23 -5.03
CA VAL A 512 -25.86 -25.18 -4.54
C VAL A 512 -24.99 -25.65 -5.70
N GLY A 513 -23.68 -25.46 -5.61
CA GLY A 513 -22.73 -25.82 -6.65
C GLY A 513 -21.55 -26.65 -6.13
N GLY A 514 -20.65 -27.00 -7.04
CA GLY A 514 -19.43 -27.75 -6.70
C GLY A 514 -19.71 -29.21 -6.33
N THR A 515 -18.95 -29.78 -5.40
CA THR A 515 -19.12 -31.18 -4.97
C THR A 515 -19.76 -31.23 -3.59
N VAL A 516 -20.99 -31.74 -3.48
CA VAL A 516 -21.76 -31.84 -2.23
C VAL A 516 -22.43 -33.20 -2.13
N ASP A 517 -22.24 -33.94 -1.04
CA ASP A 517 -22.84 -35.27 -0.87
C ASP A 517 -24.38 -35.20 -0.83
N LYS A 518 -24.92 -34.24 -0.07
CA LYS A 518 -26.35 -34.12 0.16
C LYS A 518 -26.86 -32.69 0.08
N VAL A 519 -27.87 -32.46 -0.73
CA VAL A 519 -28.72 -31.26 -0.74
C VAL A 519 -30.11 -31.65 -0.30
N TYR A 520 -30.57 -31.04 0.79
CA TYR A 520 -31.87 -31.32 1.39
C TYR A 520 -32.56 -30.00 1.70
N ALA A 521 -33.65 -29.70 1.00
CA ALA A 521 -34.41 -28.46 1.13
C ALA A 521 -35.88 -28.77 1.42
N GLU A 522 -36.33 -28.54 2.65
CA GLU A 522 -37.71 -28.83 3.09
C GLU A 522 -38.43 -27.63 3.70
N LYS A 523 -39.76 -27.73 3.78
CA LYS A 523 -40.65 -26.64 4.24
C LYS A 523 -40.45 -25.35 3.44
N MET A 524 -40.13 -25.47 2.16
CA MET A 524 -39.70 -24.39 1.27
C MET A 524 -40.85 -23.55 0.70
N ALA A 525 -41.77 -23.09 1.57
CA ALA A 525 -43.04 -22.50 1.16
C ALA A 525 -42.93 -21.23 0.28
N LYS A 526 -41.79 -20.51 0.34
CA LYS A 526 -41.52 -19.28 -0.43
C LYS A 526 -40.42 -19.42 -1.49
N LEU A 527 -39.83 -20.60 -1.64
CA LEU A 527 -38.73 -20.81 -2.57
C LEU A 527 -39.22 -20.65 -4.01
N ALA A 528 -38.70 -19.65 -4.71
CA ALA A 528 -39.05 -19.32 -6.08
C ALA A 528 -37.99 -19.84 -7.06
N ASN A 529 -36.71 -19.78 -6.67
CA ASN A 529 -35.59 -20.20 -7.50
C ASN A 529 -34.73 -21.23 -6.77
N LEU A 530 -34.43 -22.34 -7.45
CA LEU A 530 -33.46 -23.33 -7.00
C LEU A 530 -32.56 -23.72 -8.16
N THR A 531 -31.25 -23.58 -7.95
CA THR A 531 -30.23 -23.98 -8.91
C THR A 531 -29.25 -24.94 -8.27
N THR A 532 -28.95 -26.02 -9.00
CA THR A 532 -27.88 -26.95 -8.65
C THR A 532 -26.90 -27.10 -9.80
N SER A 533 -25.63 -27.28 -9.49
CA SER A 533 -24.55 -27.50 -10.48
C SER A 533 -23.41 -28.31 -9.86
N GLY A 534 -22.48 -28.80 -10.69
CA GLY A 534 -21.35 -29.61 -10.23
C GLY A 534 -21.75 -31.06 -10.00
N TYR A 535 -21.38 -31.64 -8.86
CA TYR A 535 -21.57 -33.04 -8.53
C TYR A 535 -22.31 -33.19 -7.20
N ILE A 536 -23.53 -33.72 -7.24
CA ILE A 536 -24.40 -33.93 -6.08
C ILE A 536 -24.96 -35.34 -6.11
N ARG A 537 -24.77 -36.09 -5.02
CA ARG A 537 -25.31 -37.46 -4.92
C ARG A 537 -26.77 -37.47 -4.53
N ASN A 538 -27.12 -36.82 -3.42
CA ASN A 538 -28.47 -36.86 -2.86
C ASN A 538 -29.15 -35.51 -2.97
N PHE A 539 -30.19 -35.39 -3.79
CA PHE A 539 -31.02 -34.21 -3.89
C PHE A 539 -32.42 -34.47 -3.36
N THR A 540 -32.88 -33.64 -2.41
CA THR A 540 -34.25 -33.67 -1.91
C THR A 540 -34.85 -32.28 -1.85
N LEU A 541 -36.04 -32.11 -2.43
CA LEU A 541 -36.87 -30.90 -2.35
C LEU A 541 -38.28 -31.25 -1.86
N GLY A 542 -38.71 -30.64 -0.76
CA GLY A 542 -39.99 -30.92 -0.12
C GLY A 542 -40.79 -29.64 0.22
N ASN A 543 -42.11 -29.73 0.09
CA ASN A 543 -43.06 -28.68 0.51
C ASN A 543 -42.79 -27.30 -0.13
N ALA A 544 -42.40 -27.29 -1.41
CA ALA A 544 -42.09 -26.08 -2.16
C ALA A 544 -43.33 -25.49 -2.85
N ALA A 545 -44.17 -24.77 -2.10
CA ALA A 545 -45.51 -24.39 -2.53
C ALA A 545 -45.58 -23.37 -3.70
N VAL A 546 -44.50 -22.63 -3.97
CA VAL A 546 -44.49 -21.54 -4.98
C VAL A 546 -43.55 -21.75 -6.15
N ILE A 547 -42.63 -22.71 -6.07
CA ILE A 547 -41.65 -22.97 -7.13
C ILE A 547 -42.36 -23.44 -8.41
N THR A 548 -41.94 -22.92 -9.57
CA THR A 548 -42.57 -23.25 -10.87
C THR A 548 -41.64 -24.03 -11.79
N SER A 549 -40.33 -23.88 -11.62
CA SER A 549 -39.27 -24.58 -12.35
C SER A 549 -38.05 -24.79 -11.46
N LEU A 550 -37.23 -25.78 -11.79
CA LEU A 550 -35.93 -26.05 -11.15
C LEU A 550 -34.82 -25.99 -12.19
N SER A 551 -33.63 -25.54 -11.79
CA SER A 551 -32.41 -25.71 -12.58
C SER A 551 -31.57 -26.83 -11.97
N LEU A 552 -31.68 -28.03 -12.55
CA LEU A 552 -31.02 -29.25 -12.07
C LEU A 552 -29.80 -29.59 -12.94
N GLY A 553 -28.75 -28.76 -12.83
CA GLY A 553 -27.54 -28.87 -13.65
C GLY A 553 -26.40 -29.69 -13.03
N HIS A 554 -26.65 -30.41 -11.94
CA HIS A 554 -25.65 -31.26 -11.29
C HIS A 554 -25.61 -32.65 -11.92
N ASP A 555 -24.46 -33.30 -11.77
CA ASP A 555 -24.19 -34.69 -12.14
C ASP A 555 -23.98 -35.54 -10.86
N HIS A 556 -23.88 -36.85 -10.99
CA HIS A 556 -23.55 -37.76 -9.90
C HIS A 556 -22.07 -37.66 -9.50
N ILE A 557 -21.77 -38.03 -8.25
CA ILE A 557 -20.39 -38.06 -7.74
C ILE A 557 -19.74 -39.38 -8.13
N GLU A 558 -18.91 -39.35 -9.17
CA GLU A 558 -18.17 -40.52 -9.67
C GLU A 558 -17.41 -41.28 -8.58
N GLY A 559 -17.67 -42.59 -8.50
CA GLY A 559 -17.12 -43.48 -7.46
C GLY A 559 -17.89 -43.46 -6.13
N SER A 560 -19.00 -42.72 -6.03
CA SER A 560 -19.91 -42.76 -4.88
C SER A 560 -21.06 -43.76 -5.09
N ASP A 561 -21.94 -43.89 -4.09
CA ASP A 561 -23.19 -44.65 -4.24
C ASP A 561 -24.12 -43.97 -5.26
N ALA A 562 -25.07 -44.73 -5.80
CA ALA A 562 -26.06 -44.23 -6.77
C ALA A 562 -26.77 -42.94 -6.30
N ALA A 563 -27.03 -42.04 -7.25
CA ALA A 563 -27.69 -40.77 -6.95
C ALA A 563 -29.16 -40.95 -6.52
N LEU A 564 -29.66 -39.97 -5.77
CA LEU A 564 -31.06 -39.88 -5.34
C LEU A 564 -31.64 -38.54 -5.79
N LEU A 565 -32.74 -38.61 -6.53
CA LEU A 565 -33.58 -37.48 -6.91
C LEU A 565 -34.95 -37.61 -6.24
N HIS A 566 -35.22 -36.78 -5.22
CA HIS A 566 -36.48 -36.82 -4.50
C HIS A 566 -37.15 -35.43 -4.48
N ILE A 567 -38.34 -35.33 -5.07
CA ILE A 567 -39.14 -34.10 -5.09
C ILE A 567 -40.56 -34.43 -4.66
N PHE A 568 -41.06 -33.75 -3.63
CA PHE A 568 -42.42 -33.96 -3.14
C PHE A 568 -43.10 -32.67 -2.67
N ASP A 569 -44.43 -32.65 -2.72
CA ASP A 569 -45.27 -31.53 -2.26
C ASP A 569 -44.90 -30.16 -2.89
N ALA A 570 -44.56 -30.16 -4.18
CA ALA A 570 -44.27 -28.93 -4.94
C ALA A 570 -45.44 -28.59 -5.89
N ALA A 571 -46.52 -28.08 -5.31
CA ALA A 571 -47.83 -27.96 -5.96
C ALA A 571 -47.88 -27.12 -7.26
N LYS A 572 -46.89 -26.25 -7.50
CA LYS A 572 -46.82 -25.38 -8.68
C LYS A 572 -45.69 -25.75 -9.65
N LEU A 573 -44.89 -26.75 -9.33
CA LEU A 573 -43.78 -27.17 -10.18
C LEU A 573 -44.32 -27.71 -11.51
N THR A 574 -43.87 -27.16 -12.62
CA THR A 574 -44.39 -27.48 -13.97
C THR A 574 -43.52 -28.45 -14.74
N THR A 575 -42.21 -28.46 -14.45
CA THR A 575 -41.22 -29.27 -15.16
C THR A 575 -40.17 -29.82 -14.21
N VAL A 576 -39.77 -31.08 -14.42
CA VAL A 576 -38.56 -31.66 -13.85
C VAL A 576 -37.69 -32.14 -15.01
N ALA A 577 -36.52 -31.53 -15.17
CA ALA A 577 -35.62 -31.80 -16.28
C ALA A 577 -34.15 -31.64 -15.83
N PRO A 578 -33.57 -32.64 -15.13
CA PRO A 578 -32.13 -32.65 -14.93
C PRO A 578 -31.38 -32.66 -16.27
N THR A 579 -30.31 -31.87 -16.37
CA THR A 579 -29.55 -31.76 -17.62
C THR A 579 -28.30 -32.64 -17.65
N SER A 580 -27.78 -32.99 -16.48
CA SER A 580 -26.51 -33.71 -16.33
C SER A 580 -26.59 -34.90 -15.37
N LEU A 581 -27.71 -35.09 -14.66
CA LEU A 581 -27.81 -36.11 -13.62
C LEU A 581 -27.81 -37.51 -14.23
N ASP A 582 -26.84 -38.34 -13.85
CA ASP A 582 -26.71 -39.74 -14.28
C ASP A 582 -26.49 -40.69 -13.09
N GLU A 583 -26.34 -42.01 -13.33
CA GLU A 583 -26.10 -43.05 -12.31
C GLU A 583 -27.11 -43.02 -11.13
N VAL A 584 -28.38 -42.75 -11.45
CA VAL A 584 -29.43 -42.52 -10.45
C VAL A 584 -30.05 -43.83 -9.97
N GLY A 585 -29.98 -44.09 -8.67
CA GLY A 585 -30.57 -45.27 -8.04
C GLY A 585 -31.98 -45.04 -7.52
N THR A 586 -32.38 -43.82 -7.18
CA THR A 586 -33.76 -43.57 -6.73
C THR A 586 -34.30 -42.29 -7.31
N VAL A 587 -35.45 -42.40 -7.99
CA VAL A 587 -36.23 -41.24 -8.43
C VAL A 587 -37.57 -41.31 -7.71
N SER A 588 -37.91 -40.28 -6.95
CA SER A 588 -39.21 -40.14 -6.28
C SER A 588 -39.80 -38.78 -6.58
N LEU A 589 -40.85 -38.75 -7.38
CA LEU A 589 -41.57 -37.54 -7.81
C LEU A 589 -43.04 -37.69 -7.41
N THR A 590 -43.42 -37.09 -6.28
CA THR A 590 -44.75 -37.31 -5.69
C THR A 590 -45.46 -36.00 -5.35
N ALA A 591 -46.78 -35.96 -5.47
CA ALA A 591 -47.58 -34.76 -5.15
C ALA A 591 -47.11 -33.49 -5.93
N LEU A 592 -46.98 -33.64 -7.26
CA LEU A 592 -46.58 -32.60 -8.21
C LEU A 592 -47.73 -32.32 -9.21
N PRO A 593 -48.93 -31.91 -8.76
CA PRO A 593 -50.16 -31.89 -9.58
C PRO A 593 -50.13 -30.94 -10.79
N LYS A 594 -49.14 -30.04 -10.88
CA LYS A 594 -48.94 -29.11 -12.00
C LYS A 594 -47.79 -29.48 -12.93
N MET A 595 -47.08 -30.59 -12.66
CA MET A 595 -45.98 -31.05 -13.48
C MET A 595 -46.53 -31.65 -14.77
N THR A 596 -46.42 -30.92 -15.88
CA THR A 596 -46.93 -31.31 -17.20
C THR A 596 -45.82 -31.70 -18.17
N SER A 597 -44.56 -31.66 -17.73
CA SER A 597 -43.40 -32.08 -18.52
C SER A 597 -42.36 -32.72 -17.60
N LEU A 598 -41.79 -33.82 -18.06
CA LEU A 598 -40.73 -34.57 -17.39
C LEU A 598 -39.70 -34.98 -18.44
N ASP A 599 -38.44 -34.62 -18.19
CA ASP A 599 -37.32 -35.03 -19.03
C ASP A 599 -36.22 -35.65 -18.17
N LEU A 600 -36.14 -36.98 -18.18
CA LEU A 600 -35.09 -37.74 -17.48
C LEU A 600 -34.03 -38.26 -18.44
N SER A 601 -33.93 -37.68 -19.65
CA SER A 601 -33.03 -38.16 -20.69
C SER A 601 -31.55 -38.02 -20.36
N SER A 602 -31.18 -37.26 -19.32
CA SER A 602 -29.80 -37.21 -18.81
C SER A 602 -29.34 -38.54 -18.20
N MET A 603 -30.28 -39.36 -17.70
CA MET A 603 -29.99 -40.63 -17.03
C MET A 603 -29.72 -41.72 -18.10
N LYS A 604 -28.46 -41.92 -18.44
CA LYS A 604 -27.99 -42.78 -19.53
C LYS A 604 -27.04 -43.88 -19.10
N THR A 605 -26.61 -43.91 -17.84
CA THR A 605 -25.77 -44.96 -17.27
C THR A 605 -26.44 -45.55 -16.04
N LEU A 606 -26.19 -46.84 -15.80
CA LEU A 606 -26.69 -47.55 -14.64
C LEU A 606 -25.66 -47.45 -13.50
N PRO A 607 -26.11 -47.40 -12.24
CA PRO A 607 -25.26 -47.78 -11.13
C PRO A 607 -24.71 -49.20 -11.33
N ILE A 608 -23.56 -49.53 -10.72
CA ILE A 608 -22.88 -50.81 -10.95
C ILE A 608 -23.70 -52.03 -10.50
N LEU A 609 -24.37 -51.92 -9.33
CA LEU A 609 -25.19 -52.99 -8.76
C LEU A 609 -26.24 -52.40 -7.83
N GLY A 610 -27.41 -53.03 -7.75
CA GLY A 610 -28.40 -52.69 -6.74
C GLY A 610 -29.85 -52.91 -7.15
N GLU A 611 -30.73 -52.77 -6.17
CA GLU A 611 -32.18 -52.72 -6.37
C GLU A 611 -32.66 -51.29 -6.10
N TYR A 612 -33.39 -50.75 -7.07
CA TYR A 612 -33.65 -49.33 -7.19
C TYR A 612 -35.13 -49.07 -7.47
N ASN A 613 -35.59 -47.87 -7.15
CA ASN A 613 -37.00 -47.51 -7.24
C ASN A 613 -37.19 -46.23 -8.05
N ILE A 614 -38.13 -46.29 -8.98
CA ILE A 614 -38.69 -45.11 -9.64
C ILE A 614 -40.15 -44.99 -9.20
N THR A 615 -40.44 -43.97 -8.41
CA THR A 615 -41.79 -43.68 -7.91
C THR A 615 -42.27 -42.37 -8.48
N ILE A 616 -43.32 -42.42 -9.31
CA ILE A 616 -43.95 -41.23 -9.89
C ILE A 616 -45.44 -41.31 -9.61
N SER A 617 -45.98 -40.35 -8.86
CA SER A 617 -47.40 -40.35 -8.51
C SER A 617 -47.95 -38.95 -8.24
N VAL A 618 -49.26 -38.79 -8.47
CA VAL A 618 -49.99 -37.53 -8.21
C VAL A 618 -49.34 -36.34 -8.95
N THR A 619 -49.09 -36.53 -10.25
CA THR A 619 -48.48 -35.53 -11.16
C THR A 619 -49.54 -34.87 -12.05
N GLY A 620 -49.15 -33.89 -12.88
CA GLY A 620 -49.99 -33.36 -13.96
C GLY A 620 -49.75 -34.03 -15.32
N LEU A 621 -48.98 -35.14 -15.35
CA LEU A 621 -48.57 -35.79 -16.60
C LEU A 621 -49.76 -36.43 -17.31
N THR A 622 -49.76 -36.31 -18.63
CA THR A 622 -50.77 -36.88 -19.51
C THR A 622 -50.14 -37.94 -20.42
N GLY A 623 -50.90 -38.96 -20.76
CA GLY A 623 -50.51 -39.95 -21.76
C GLY A 623 -51.73 -40.65 -22.33
N SER A 624 -51.52 -41.50 -23.33
CA SER A 624 -52.56 -42.35 -23.87
C SER A 624 -52.23 -43.82 -23.65
N TYR A 625 -53.27 -44.65 -23.55
CA TYR A 625 -53.12 -46.10 -23.41
C TYR A 625 -53.75 -46.78 -24.63
N ALA A 626 -52.97 -47.63 -25.30
CA ALA A 626 -53.47 -48.51 -26.34
C ALA A 626 -53.76 -49.88 -25.73
N ILE A 627 -54.95 -50.41 -26.05
CA ILE A 627 -55.34 -51.78 -25.70
C ILE A 627 -54.90 -52.70 -26.83
N GLY A 628 -54.24 -53.79 -26.46
CA GLY A 628 -53.73 -54.77 -27.38
C GLY A 628 -54.83 -55.46 -28.18
N THR A 629 -54.53 -55.77 -29.44
CA THR A 629 -55.46 -56.47 -30.35
C THR A 629 -55.07 -57.95 -30.46
N LEU A 630 -56.07 -58.84 -30.38
CA LEU A 630 -55.86 -60.29 -30.49
C LEU A 630 -55.27 -60.67 -31.86
N VAL A 631 -54.25 -61.53 -31.84
CA VAL A 631 -53.65 -62.14 -33.04
C VAL A 631 -54.70 -62.82 -33.91
N SER A 632 -54.67 -62.53 -35.21
CA SER A 632 -55.39 -63.28 -36.24
C SER A 632 -54.41 -63.81 -37.28
N THR A 633 -54.85 -64.69 -38.19
CA THR A 633 -54.01 -65.17 -39.30
C THR A 633 -53.63 -64.06 -40.31
N THR A 634 -54.16 -62.84 -40.15
CA THR A 634 -53.92 -61.70 -41.05
C THR A 634 -53.58 -60.40 -40.31
N THR A 635 -53.47 -60.39 -38.97
CA THR A 635 -53.23 -59.18 -38.17
C THR A 635 -52.10 -59.42 -37.15
N PRO A 636 -51.07 -58.55 -37.10
CA PRO A 636 -50.03 -58.61 -36.07
C PRO A 636 -50.59 -58.40 -34.66
N GLU A 637 -49.90 -58.93 -33.66
CA GLU A 637 -50.14 -58.59 -32.25
C GLU A 637 -49.78 -57.12 -32.01
N PHE A 638 -50.72 -56.37 -31.44
CA PHE A 638 -50.41 -55.11 -30.75
C PHE A 638 -50.51 -55.40 -29.26
N GLY A 639 -49.43 -55.15 -28.51
CA GLY A 639 -49.43 -55.26 -27.06
C GLY A 639 -50.06 -54.03 -26.40
N ASP A 640 -50.51 -54.20 -25.15
CA ASP A 640 -50.89 -53.08 -24.30
C ASP A 640 -49.69 -52.12 -24.13
N ALA A 641 -49.88 -50.84 -24.40
CA ALA A 641 -48.79 -49.87 -24.34
C ALA A 641 -49.24 -48.50 -23.83
N ILE A 642 -48.35 -47.84 -23.08
CA ILE A 642 -48.50 -46.46 -22.64
C ILE A 642 -47.72 -45.55 -23.60
N TYR A 643 -48.36 -44.50 -24.07
CA TYR A 643 -47.78 -43.48 -24.93
C TYR A 643 -47.67 -42.17 -24.17
N SER A 644 -46.45 -41.77 -23.85
CA SER A 644 -46.14 -40.51 -23.17
C SER A 644 -44.72 -40.10 -23.51
N ASP A 645 -44.57 -38.98 -24.22
CA ASP A 645 -43.25 -38.45 -24.63
C ASP A 645 -42.36 -38.18 -23.40
N ASP A 646 -42.97 -37.75 -22.29
CA ASP A 646 -42.30 -37.53 -21.00
C ASP A 646 -41.74 -38.83 -20.40
N LEU A 647 -42.51 -39.92 -20.39
CA LEU A 647 -42.05 -41.21 -19.85
C LEU A 647 -41.07 -41.91 -20.80
N MET A 648 -41.15 -41.65 -22.10
CA MET A 648 -40.19 -42.16 -23.09
C MET A 648 -38.76 -41.70 -22.80
N THR A 649 -38.57 -40.61 -22.06
CA THR A 649 -37.24 -40.15 -21.64
C THR A 649 -36.50 -41.16 -20.75
N LEU A 650 -37.21 -42.10 -20.10
CA LEU A 650 -36.63 -43.21 -19.32
C LEU A 650 -36.22 -44.42 -20.17
N SER A 651 -36.61 -44.48 -21.45
CA SER A 651 -36.35 -45.64 -22.31
C SER A 651 -34.87 -46.05 -22.39
N PRO A 652 -33.89 -45.12 -22.52
CA PRO A 652 -32.48 -45.49 -22.53
C PRO A 652 -32.04 -46.23 -21.26
N LEU A 653 -32.41 -45.72 -20.09
CA LEU A 653 -32.10 -46.34 -18.80
C LEU A 653 -32.74 -47.73 -18.68
N MET A 654 -33.99 -47.86 -19.15
CA MET A 654 -34.72 -49.13 -19.10
C MET A 654 -34.14 -50.21 -20.01
N LYS A 655 -33.67 -49.82 -21.20
CA LYS A 655 -32.95 -50.73 -22.11
C LYS A 655 -31.68 -51.26 -21.48
N LEU A 656 -30.92 -50.40 -20.81
CA LEU A 656 -29.72 -50.82 -20.09
C LEU A 656 -30.08 -51.75 -18.94
N ALA A 657 -31.07 -51.40 -18.12
CA ALA A 657 -31.47 -52.21 -16.97
C ALA A 657 -31.98 -53.60 -17.39
N ALA A 658 -32.74 -53.70 -18.48
CA ALA A 658 -33.22 -54.97 -19.00
C ALA A 658 -32.12 -55.86 -19.60
N ALA A 659 -30.99 -55.26 -20.01
CA ALA A 659 -29.85 -55.98 -20.58
C ALA A 659 -28.90 -56.58 -19.52
N THR A 660 -29.16 -56.33 -18.23
CA THR A 660 -28.34 -56.80 -17.11
C THR A 660 -29.18 -57.47 -16.02
N THR A 661 -28.55 -58.34 -15.22
CA THR A 661 -29.14 -58.87 -13.97
C THR A 661 -28.56 -58.21 -12.72
N ALA A 662 -27.57 -57.31 -12.88
CA ALA A 662 -26.88 -56.68 -11.75
C ALA A 662 -27.67 -55.53 -11.13
N VAL A 663 -28.60 -54.95 -11.90
CA VAL A 663 -29.39 -53.78 -11.53
C VAL A 663 -30.84 -54.05 -11.83
N THR A 664 -31.72 -53.83 -10.85
CA THR A 664 -33.17 -53.95 -11.04
C THR A 664 -33.85 -52.65 -10.64
N TYR A 665 -34.70 -52.12 -11.52
CA TYR A 665 -35.59 -51.00 -11.20
C TYR A 665 -37.01 -51.49 -10.99
N THR A 666 -37.61 -51.09 -9.87
CA THR A 666 -39.03 -51.26 -9.59
C THR A 666 -39.76 -49.93 -9.85
N PHE A 667 -40.83 -50.01 -10.63
CA PHE A 667 -41.68 -48.86 -10.95
C PHE A 667 -42.92 -48.87 -10.09
N ASN A 668 -43.11 -47.80 -9.33
CA ASN A 668 -44.24 -47.66 -8.41
C ASN A 668 -45.00 -46.35 -8.70
N GLY A 669 -46.33 -46.37 -8.59
CA GLY A 669 -47.16 -45.17 -8.54
C GLY A 669 -48.17 -44.99 -9.67
N ASP A 670 -49.03 -43.98 -9.52
CA ASP A 670 -50.03 -43.54 -10.49
C ASP A 670 -49.40 -42.56 -11.48
N ILE A 671 -48.61 -43.09 -12.41
CA ILE A 671 -47.67 -42.33 -13.25
C ILE A 671 -48.37 -41.27 -14.12
N ILE A 672 -49.57 -41.58 -14.62
CA ILE A 672 -50.37 -40.70 -15.50
C ILE A 672 -51.70 -40.38 -14.82
N THR A 673 -51.98 -39.10 -14.64
CA THR A 673 -53.21 -38.64 -13.95
C THR A 673 -54.38 -38.42 -14.90
N ASN A 674 -54.13 -38.20 -16.20
CA ASN A 674 -55.14 -38.18 -17.24
C ASN A 674 -54.74 -39.10 -18.40
N VAL A 675 -55.50 -40.19 -18.58
CA VAL A 675 -55.30 -41.17 -19.66
C VAL A 675 -56.40 -40.98 -20.70
N SER A 676 -56.03 -40.75 -21.96
CA SER A 676 -56.96 -40.95 -23.08
C SER A 676 -56.81 -42.37 -23.63
N THR A 677 -57.92 -43.09 -23.78
CA THR A 677 -57.90 -44.40 -24.45
C THR A 677 -58.06 -44.19 -25.95
N THR A 678 -57.07 -44.64 -26.71
CA THR A 678 -57.14 -44.64 -28.18
C THR A 678 -57.09 -46.08 -28.63
N THR A 679 -58.15 -46.54 -29.29
CA THR A 679 -58.16 -47.85 -29.95
C THR A 679 -57.61 -47.67 -31.36
N TYR A 680 -56.57 -48.41 -31.71
CA TYR A 680 -56.07 -48.47 -33.07
C TYR A 680 -56.84 -49.56 -33.84
N ASP A 681 -57.26 -49.25 -35.06
CA ASP A 681 -57.78 -50.29 -35.95
C ASP A 681 -56.63 -51.12 -36.56
N ASN A 682 -57.00 -52.17 -37.31
CA ASN A 682 -56.07 -53.15 -37.89
C ASN A 682 -55.02 -52.56 -38.86
N ASN A 683 -55.07 -51.25 -39.15
CA ASN A 683 -54.12 -50.54 -40.01
C ASN A 683 -53.26 -49.51 -39.25
N GLY A 684 -53.37 -49.45 -37.92
CA GLY A 684 -52.67 -48.45 -37.10
C GLY A 684 -53.30 -47.05 -37.16
N ALA A 685 -54.53 -46.90 -37.68
CA ALA A 685 -55.22 -45.62 -37.66
C ALA A 685 -55.91 -45.42 -36.29
N ALA A 686 -55.67 -44.25 -35.68
CA ALA A 686 -56.25 -43.88 -34.39
C ALA A 686 -57.77 -43.67 -34.52
N ASN A 687 -58.58 -44.52 -33.87
CA ASN A 687 -59.99 -44.23 -33.65
C ASN A 687 -60.16 -43.58 -32.27
N ALA A 688 -60.65 -42.34 -32.26
CA ALA A 688 -60.95 -41.62 -31.04
C ALA A 688 -62.16 -42.27 -30.34
N VAL A 689 -61.94 -42.89 -29.18
CA VAL A 689 -63.04 -43.22 -28.28
C VAL A 689 -63.44 -41.94 -27.55
N VAL A 690 -64.56 -41.35 -27.95
CA VAL A 690 -65.15 -40.20 -27.27
C VAL A 690 -65.81 -40.69 -25.97
N SER A 691 -65.11 -40.57 -24.85
CA SER A 691 -65.69 -40.74 -23.52
C SER A 691 -65.83 -39.39 -22.83
N THR A 692 -67.08 -39.05 -22.53
CA THR A 692 -67.53 -37.86 -21.80
C THR A 692 -67.00 -37.84 -20.36
N ASN A 693 -66.33 -36.75 -19.98
CA ASN A 693 -66.13 -36.23 -18.62
C ASN A 693 -66.08 -37.28 -17.49
N GLY A 694 -64.90 -37.85 -17.24
CA GLY A 694 -64.62 -38.60 -16.02
C GLY A 694 -63.14 -38.86 -15.87
N THR A 695 -62.51 -38.21 -14.89
CA THR A 695 -61.17 -38.54 -14.38
C THR A 695 -61.21 -39.94 -13.77
N THR A 696 -60.95 -40.98 -14.56
CA THR A 696 -60.69 -42.33 -14.05
C THR A 696 -59.20 -42.61 -14.16
N THR A 697 -58.55 -42.93 -13.04
CA THR A 697 -57.14 -43.33 -12.98
C THR A 697 -56.92 -44.63 -13.76
N LEU A 698 -55.68 -44.87 -14.21
CA LEU A 698 -55.30 -46.10 -14.94
C LEU A 698 -55.75 -47.37 -14.19
N GLY A 699 -55.66 -47.37 -12.85
CA GLY A 699 -56.16 -48.46 -12.00
C GLY A 699 -57.67 -48.73 -12.11
N HIS A 700 -58.50 -47.70 -12.27
CA HIS A 700 -59.96 -47.85 -12.45
C HIS A 700 -60.33 -48.39 -13.84
N ILE A 701 -59.53 -48.10 -14.88
CA ILE A 701 -59.71 -48.67 -16.21
C ILE A 701 -59.32 -50.15 -16.20
N LEU A 702 -58.22 -50.53 -15.53
CA LEU A 702 -57.83 -51.94 -15.38
C LEU A 702 -58.82 -52.75 -14.52
N GLU A 703 -59.37 -52.18 -13.44
CA GLU A 703 -60.38 -52.86 -12.61
C GLU A 703 -61.68 -53.14 -13.38
N GLY A 704 -62.09 -52.28 -14.30
CA GLY A 704 -63.25 -52.49 -15.17
C GLY A 704 -63.11 -53.66 -16.16
N TYR A 705 -61.87 -54.04 -16.48
CA TYR A 705 -61.54 -55.13 -17.42
C TYR A 705 -60.89 -56.35 -16.73
N SER A 706 -60.92 -56.41 -15.41
CA SER A 706 -60.42 -57.53 -14.58
C SER A 706 -61.04 -58.91 -14.90
N GLN A 707 -62.11 -58.95 -15.70
CA GLN A 707 -62.75 -60.18 -16.20
C GLN A 707 -62.11 -60.71 -17.50
N TYR A 708 -61.25 -59.92 -18.15
CA TYR A 708 -60.53 -60.28 -19.38
C TYR A 708 -59.01 -60.37 -19.18
N ILE A 709 -58.51 -59.94 -18.02
CA ILE A 709 -57.10 -60.00 -17.65
C ILE A 709 -56.96 -61.10 -16.60
N ASN A 710 -56.25 -62.17 -16.97
CA ASN A 710 -56.01 -63.32 -16.09
C ASN A 710 -55.37 -62.83 -14.78
N THR A 711 -55.98 -63.21 -13.66
CA THR A 711 -55.61 -62.84 -12.30
C THR A 711 -54.17 -63.25 -11.97
N ALA A 712 -53.22 -62.36 -12.24
CA ALA A 712 -51.91 -62.19 -11.59
C ALA A 712 -51.06 -61.26 -12.47
N SER A 713 -51.26 -59.95 -12.35
CA SER A 713 -50.28 -58.98 -12.87
C SER A 713 -50.17 -57.84 -11.87
N ASN A 714 -49.48 -58.14 -10.77
CA ASN A 714 -48.56 -57.15 -10.25
C ASN A 714 -47.68 -56.77 -11.44
N ILE A 715 -47.59 -55.49 -11.79
CA ILE A 715 -46.48 -55.00 -12.62
C ILE A 715 -45.22 -55.31 -11.80
N ALA A 716 -44.64 -56.48 -12.03
CA ALA A 716 -43.45 -56.99 -11.38
C ALA A 716 -42.52 -57.51 -12.49
N THR A 717 -41.47 -56.72 -12.72
CA THR A 717 -40.15 -57.01 -13.32
C THR A 717 -40.05 -57.67 -14.72
N PRO A 718 -39.15 -57.15 -15.60
CA PRO A 718 -38.92 -55.76 -15.96
C PRO A 718 -39.96 -55.28 -16.98
N VAL A 719 -40.31 -54.00 -16.95
CA VAL A 719 -41.13 -53.37 -17.98
C VAL A 719 -40.27 -53.25 -19.23
N GLY A 720 -40.39 -54.18 -20.17
CA GLY A 720 -39.64 -54.16 -21.43
C GLY A 720 -40.02 -52.95 -22.30
N GLU A 721 -39.14 -52.59 -23.25
CA GLU A 721 -39.35 -51.51 -24.25
C GLU A 721 -40.76 -51.49 -24.85
N ALA A 722 -41.39 -52.66 -25.01
CA ALA A 722 -42.73 -52.81 -25.56
C ALA A 722 -43.83 -52.06 -24.80
N ALA A 723 -43.62 -51.64 -23.54
CA ALA A 723 -44.62 -50.93 -22.75
C ALA A 723 -44.64 -49.40 -22.96
N PHE A 724 -43.62 -48.82 -23.60
CA PHE A 724 -43.48 -47.38 -23.81
C PHE A 724 -43.28 -47.09 -25.31
N VAL A 725 -44.21 -46.35 -25.93
CA VAL A 725 -44.17 -46.05 -27.38
C VAL A 725 -44.39 -44.55 -27.64
N GLU A 726 -43.72 -43.99 -28.65
CA GLU A 726 -43.74 -42.57 -29.01
C GLU A 726 -45.10 -42.11 -29.58
N SER A 727 -45.56 -40.88 -29.28
CA SER A 727 -46.89 -40.38 -29.70
C SER A 727 -47.01 -39.91 -31.17
N THR A 728 -46.00 -40.17 -32.01
CA THR A 728 -45.94 -39.64 -33.39
C THR A 728 -46.74 -40.48 -34.39
N VAL A 729 -48.01 -40.11 -34.61
CA VAL A 729 -48.75 -40.49 -35.83
C VAL A 729 -48.22 -39.65 -37.01
N GLY A 730 -47.15 -40.13 -37.64
CA GLY A 730 -46.59 -39.58 -38.88
C GLY A 730 -47.14 -40.30 -40.12
N SER A 731 -47.67 -39.53 -41.08
CA SER A 731 -48.14 -40.02 -42.40
C SER A 731 -47.13 -40.95 -43.08
N PRO A 732 -47.59 -41.99 -43.81
CA PRO A 732 -46.70 -42.89 -44.53
C PRO A 732 -45.93 -42.12 -45.61
N SER A 733 -44.60 -42.13 -45.51
CA SER A 733 -43.71 -41.68 -46.57
C SER A 733 -43.95 -42.54 -47.81
N THR A 734 -44.25 -41.89 -48.93
CA THR A 734 -44.31 -42.53 -50.25
C THR A 734 -42.92 -43.01 -50.66
N ALA A 735 -42.65 -44.30 -50.45
CA ALA A 735 -41.58 -45.01 -51.14
C ALA A 735 -42.15 -45.57 -52.45
N SER A 736 -41.90 -44.87 -53.56
CA SER A 736 -41.99 -45.43 -54.90
C SER A 736 -40.74 -46.30 -55.13
N VAL A 737 -40.92 -47.56 -55.53
CA VAL A 737 -40.35 -48.16 -56.77
C VAL A 737 -40.82 -49.63 -56.91
N ARG A 738 -41.09 -49.98 -58.17
CA ARG A 738 -41.68 -51.19 -58.76
C ARG A 738 -40.79 -52.44 -58.80
N ALA A 739 -41.48 -53.55 -59.14
CA ALA A 739 -41.08 -54.81 -59.80
C ALA A 739 -40.54 -55.91 -58.86
N GLU A 740 -41.00 -57.17 -58.90
CA GLU A 740 -41.84 -57.93 -59.84
C GLU A 740 -43.07 -58.58 -59.16
#